data_AF-A0A854QKH7-F1
#
_entry.id   AF-A0A854QKH7-F1
#
_cell.length_a   1.000
_cell.length_b   1.000
_cell.length_c   1.000
_cell.angle_alpha   90.00
_cell.angle_beta   90.00
_cell.angle_gamma   90.00
#
_symmetry.space_group_name_H-M   'P 1'
#
loop_
_entity.id
_entity.type
_entity.pdbx_description
1 polymer ?
#
loop_
_entity_poly.entity_id
_entity_poly.type
_entity_poly.pdbx_seq_one_letter_code
_entity_poly.pdbx_strand_id
1 'polypeptide(L)'
;MFAFTYIAALLSLISVLPSALAGPTAGTTYAISPNQHPSMCLAPAHGWEGTDVVLKDCDEDDTTWLWTGQSFQNTATNFCIDIRDSGAWSGNKAQVWGCFSYNTNQQFSVEESMIHWNGFCWDLTDGSSSAGTKLQIWSCYSYNDNQQWTFTEIEEVDECDATSITETATIMSTSTASVSDLSTPTASASASNITEAVTASESLTASATDSDYQVNPPASAIESAYESINATASVAESGYESINATASATLSASDTLSAETSTATNSSIGEGLWSPHKSSSVSSDDWSSETATDSNTKWWATSTSSDSWASATASASNPWQNASQSDSWNSTSTASNPWETAVSSSQAWNETSTDSWGASATATATTSDSYGNATSTSASSAITATATVGTISSGYLQTSGTKIVDSDGNEVILRGTNIGGWLVLEDWMCGITDNSGTSDRFSLSTLENRFGTDQARTLVEAWAENWLTTNDFDELAAIGFNVIRLPFSFRTVQNADGSWRDDAFTRMDWAIAEAKARGIYTIVDFHMWPGQEADYSAISENTDEGQSQRDAVGEIWKKVATHYLGESSICAFDVINEPTGSYGDYLQQDLYKAVRSVDSDRIIIHESISTDPSTYGWTNVIYSLHEYDMMGSDLSSNKATWANGVQAYIDLWHGYNIPFMLAEFMADGETLDFMLNSMNSQGISWLTWAHSTVNMGRWGIWNHEAFNVDVSSDSYDTIYNTWTNMPSTFHTSIYDQMKAAATGSTNVSRKRDLAPAARTTKRLHGSHGGRSRRNGVAHAVRGAAGVSI
;
A
#
# COMPACT_ATOMS: atom_id res chain seq x y z
N MET A 1 22.70 89.51 -12.70
CA MET A 1 22.73 89.11 -14.13
C MET A 1 23.01 87.62 -14.17
N PHE A 2 22.43 86.88 -15.12
CA PHE A 2 22.48 85.41 -15.21
C PHE A 2 23.90 84.79 -15.08
N ALA A 3 24.03 83.71 -14.32
CA ALA A 3 24.81 82.51 -14.70
C ALA A 3 24.66 81.34 -13.68
N PHE A 4 24.36 80.16 -14.22
CA PHE A 4 24.62 78.78 -13.76
C PHE A 4 25.44 78.57 -12.46
N THR A 5 24.91 77.80 -11.49
CA THR A 5 24.97 76.31 -11.46
C THR A 5 24.12 75.74 -10.32
N TYR A 6 23.11 74.92 -10.63
CA TYR A 6 22.53 73.92 -9.72
C TYR A 6 22.05 72.73 -10.56
N ILE A 7 22.72 71.60 -10.43
CA ILE A 7 22.34 70.27 -10.94
C ILE A 7 22.63 69.28 -9.81
N ALA A 8 21.80 68.23 -9.70
CA ALA A 8 21.88 67.11 -8.75
C ALA A 8 21.60 67.44 -7.27
N ALA A 9 20.34 67.25 -6.86
CA ALA A 9 19.91 66.69 -5.57
C ALA A 9 18.37 66.65 -5.47
N LEU A 10 17.71 65.76 -6.22
CA LEU A 10 16.26 65.52 -6.08
C LEU A 10 15.88 64.14 -6.64
N LEU A 11 16.49 63.09 -6.08
CA LEU A 11 16.17 61.66 -6.31
C LEU A 11 16.91 60.79 -5.27
N SER A 12 16.54 60.90 -3.99
CA SER A 12 16.97 59.97 -2.94
C SER A 12 16.10 60.11 -1.67
N LEU A 13 14.87 59.59 -1.71
CA LEU A 13 14.04 59.25 -0.54
C LEU A 13 12.77 58.49 -1.00
N ILE A 14 13.03 57.28 -1.51
CA ILE A 14 12.07 56.17 -1.61
C ILE A 14 12.81 54.96 -1.01
N SER A 15 12.09 54.05 -0.35
CA SER A 15 12.56 53.13 0.72
C SER A 15 12.95 53.87 2.01
N VAL A 16 12.52 53.44 3.21
CA VAL A 16 11.82 52.20 3.58
C VAL A 16 10.44 52.52 4.18
N LEU A 17 9.38 52.12 3.49
CA LEU A 17 8.12 51.71 4.10
C LEU A 17 8.09 50.17 3.95
N PRO A 18 7.64 49.40 4.95
CA PRO A 18 7.28 48.01 4.71
C PRO A 18 6.25 47.96 3.58
N SER A 19 6.44 47.07 2.62
CA SER A 19 5.61 47.00 1.41
C SER A 19 4.29 46.29 1.70
N ALA A 20 3.48 46.84 2.59
CA ALA A 20 2.19 46.31 3.08
C ALA A 20 1.05 46.34 2.02
N LEU A 21 1.42 46.19 0.74
CA LEU A 21 0.57 46.22 -0.44
C LEU A 21 1.05 45.24 -1.53
N ALA A 22 2.08 44.44 -1.25
CA ALA A 22 2.45 43.26 -2.02
C ALA A 22 2.16 42.03 -1.15
N GLY A 23 1.42 41.06 -1.69
CA GLY A 23 1.27 39.75 -1.05
C GLY A 23 2.60 38.97 -1.02
N PRO A 24 2.64 37.81 -0.36
CA PRO A 24 3.86 37.00 -0.25
C PRO A 24 4.42 36.63 -1.63
N THR A 25 5.75 36.68 -1.75
CA THR A 25 6.48 36.37 -2.99
C THR A 25 6.70 34.87 -3.10
N ALA A 26 6.38 34.28 -4.26
CA ALA A 26 6.55 32.86 -4.49
C ALA A 26 8.03 32.47 -4.41
N GLY A 27 8.35 31.44 -3.61
CA GLY A 27 9.71 31.00 -3.31
C GLY A 27 10.32 31.64 -2.04
N THR A 28 9.56 32.44 -1.29
CA THR A 28 10.00 33.07 -0.04
C THR A 28 9.38 32.40 1.19
N THR A 29 10.15 32.28 2.27
CA THR A 29 9.72 31.74 3.57
C THR A 29 9.21 32.86 4.48
N TYR A 30 8.09 32.60 5.17
CA TYR A 30 7.41 33.54 6.05
C TYR A 30 7.02 32.92 7.39
N ALA A 31 7.18 33.67 8.47
CA ALA A 31 6.38 33.48 9.67
C ALA A 31 5.04 34.21 9.49
N ILE A 32 3.91 33.51 9.71
CA ILE A 32 2.56 34.01 9.43
C ILE A 32 1.83 34.26 10.76
N SER A 33 1.54 35.52 11.08
CA SER A 33 0.89 35.91 12.33
C SER A 33 -0.44 36.65 12.11
N PRO A 34 -1.44 36.51 13.00
CA PRO A 34 -2.64 37.36 12.97
C PRO A 34 -2.25 38.82 13.23
N ASN A 35 -2.80 39.77 12.48
CA ASN A 35 -2.47 41.20 12.61
C ASN A 35 -2.70 41.77 14.02
N GLN A 36 -3.66 41.23 14.76
CA GLN A 36 -3.93 41.63 16.15
C GLN A 36 -2.91 41.08 17.16
N HIS A 37 -2.22 39.97 16.82
CA HIS A 37 -1.40 39.18 17.74
C HIS A 37 -0.04 38.81 17.12
N PRO A 38 0.82 39.79 16.80
CA PRO A 38 2.02 39.59 15.99
C PRO A 38 3.15 38.77 16.66
N SER A 39 3.00 38.39 17.93
CA SER A 39 3.92 37.46 18.62
C SER A 39 3.51 36.00 18.50
N MET A 40 2.33 35.71 17.95
CA MET A 40 1.80 34.37 17.75
C MET A 40 1.83 34.03 16.26
N CYS A 41 2.41 32.90 15.90
CA CYS A 41 2.54 32.45 14.52
C CYS A 41 1.80 31.12 14.29
N LEU A 42 1.33 30.92 13.06
CA LEU A 42 0.78 29.64 12.63
C LEU A 42 1.87 28.57 12.62
N ALA A 43 1.58 27.39 13.15
CA ALA A 43 2.44 26.22 13.17
C ALA A 43 1.58 24.94 13.09
N PRO A 44 2.15 23.80 12.64
CA PRO A 44 1.58 22.49 12.92
C PRO A 44 1.44 22.29 14.43
N ALA A 45 0.33 21.72 14.93
CA ALA A 45 0.27 21.37 16.35
C ALA A 45 1.28 20.25 16.71
N HIS A 46 1.56 19.36 15.76
CA HIS A 46 2.49 18.23 15.87
C HIS A 46 3.20 17.93 14.52
N GLY A 47 4.15 17.00 14.53
CA GLY A 47 4.98 16.66 13.37
C GLY A 47 4.42 15.60 12.42
N TRP A 48 3.10 15.41 12.35
CA TRP A 48 2.45 14.35 11.56
C TRP A 48 1.20 14.86 10.84
N GLU A 49 0.83 14.20 9.73
CA GLU A 49 -0.32 14.61 8.90
C GLU A 49 -1.66 14.60 9.66
N GLY A 50 -2.60 15.41 9.19
CA GLY A 50 -3.93 15.54 9.76
C GLY A 50 -3.99 16.33 11.07
N THR A 51 -2.86 16.70 11.67
CA THR A 51 -2.85 17.57 12.85
C THR A 51 -3.28 18.99 12.50
N ASP A 52 -3.91 19.68 13.46
CA ASP A 52 -4.45 21.03 13.21
C ASP A 52 -3.34 22.08 13.05
N VAL A 53 -3.59 23.09 12.22
CA VAL A 53 -2.79 24.32 12.23
C VAL A 53 -3.23 25.17 13.42
N VAL A 54 -2.29 25.57 14.27
CA VAL A 54 -2.53 26.29 15.53
C VAL A 54 -1.62 27.50 15.66
N LEU A 55 -1.96 28.42 16.58
CA LEU A 55 -1.02 29.43 17.06
C LEU A 55 0.00 28.86 18.05
N LYS A 56 1.27 29.19 17.86
CA LYS A 56 2.38 29.05 18.82
C LYS A 56 3.13 30.39 18.96
N ASP A 57 4.04 30.51 19.91
CA ASP A 57 4.99 31.64 19.95
C ASP A 57 5.87 31.61 18.68
N CYS A 58 6.11 32.77 18.05
CA CYS A 58 6.83 32.85 16.76
C CYS A 58 8.32 32.45 16.80
N ASP A 59 8.88 32.21 17.99
CA ASP A 59 10.27 31.76 18.16
C ASP A 59 10.41 30.21 18.15
N GLU A 60 9.32 29.48 17.94
CA GLU A 60 9.30 28.01 17.84
C GLU A 60 9.72 27.53 16.43
N ASP A 61 10.52 26.46 16.37
CA ASP A 61 11.23 25.98 15.17
C ASP A 61 10.31 25.57 13.99
N ASP A 62 9.01 25.33 14.24
CA ASP A 62 8.03 24.89 13.23
C ASP A 62 7.01 25.97 12.80
N THR A 63 7.29 27.24 13.09
CA THR A 63 6.40 28.38 12.76
C THR A 63 6.59 28.99 11.36
N THR A 64 7.53 28.46 10.57
CA THR A 64 7.94 29.05 9.28
C THR A 64 7.40 28.28 8.06
N TRP A 65 6.92 29.04 7.06
CA TRP A 65 6.19 28.53 5.91
C TRP A 65 6.74 29.09 4.59
N LEU A 66 7.18 28.22 3.70
CA LEU A 66 7.48 28.52 2.30
C LEU A 66 6.17 28.79 1.54
N TRP A 67 6.04 29.98 0.94
CA TRP A 67 4.94 30.28 0.02
C TRP A 67 5.33 29.88 -1.41
N THR A 68 4.64 28.91 -1.98
CA THR A 68 4.93 28.39 -3.34
C THR A 68 4.36 29.25 -4.47
N GLY A 69 3.59 30.30 -4.13
CA GLY A 69 2.75 31.05 -5.07
C GLY A 69 1.29 30.57 -5.12
N GLN A 70 1.00 29.41 -4.51
CA GLN A 70 -0.37 28.88 -4.36
C GLN A 70 -0.59 28.12 -3.04
N SER A 71 0.43 27.58 -2.39
CA SER A 71 0.34 26.83 -1.13
C SER A 71 1.37 27.31 -0.10
N PHE A 72 1.07 27.07 1.18
CA PHE A 72 1.99 27.29 2.29
C PHE A 72 2.53 25.95 2.78
N GLN A 73 3.82 25.69 2.57
CA GLN A 73 4.52 24.48 3.02
C GLN A 73 5.36 24.80 4.26
N ASN A 74 5.17 24.06 5.34
CA ASN A 74 5.96 24.19 6.56
C ASN A 74 7.39 23.72 6.32
N THR A 75 8.41 24.48 6.74
CA THR A 75 9.81 24.11 6.49
C THR A 75 10.31 22.98 7.40
N ALA A 76 9.79 22.86 8.62
CA ALA A 76 10.21 21.84 9.59
C ALA A 76 9.59 20.47 9.31
N THR A 77 8.31 20.43 8.92
CA THR A 77 7.55 19.18 8.68
C THR A 77 7.36 18.83 7.21
N ASN A 78 7.66 19.75 6.28
CA ASN A 78 7.41 19.65 4.83
C ASN A 78 5.93 19.48 4.42
N PHE A 79 4.98 19.56 5.36
CA PHE A 79 3.54 19.50 5.09
C PHE A 79 2.95 20.86 4.69
N CYS A 80 1.90 20.84 3.88
CA CYS A 80 1.16 22.02 3.44
C CYS A 80 -0.05 22.28 4.33
N ILE A 81 -0.43 23.55 4.49
CA ILE A 81 -1.73 23.91 5.08
C ILE A 81 -2.84 23.43 4.15
N ASP A 82 -3.79 22.69 4.71
CA ASP A 82 -4.88 22.00 4.02
C ASP A 82 -6.22 22.32 4.71
N ILE A 83 -7.26 22.65 3.95
CA ILE A 83 -8.61 22.79 4.49
C ILE A 83 -9.28 21.42 4.55
N ARG A 84 -9.47 20.92 5.78
CA ARG A 84 -9.91 19.56 6.09
C ARG A 84 -11.16 19.15 5.29
N ASP A 85 -11.12 17.95 4.73
CA ASP A 85 -12.21 17.27 4.01
C ASP A 85 -12.82 18.07 2.84
N SER A 86 -12.07 19.00 2.25
CA SER A 86 -12.57 19.97 1.25
C SER A 86 -13.77 20.80 1.76
N GLY A 87 -13.91 20.91 3.08
CA GLY A 87 -15.15 21.36 3.72
C GLY A 87 -15.38 22.86 3.58
N ALA A 88 -16.15 23.25 2.57
CA ALA A 88 -16.44 24.65 2.22
C ALA A 88 -17.56 25.27 3.09
N TRP A 89 -17.33 25.37 4.40
CA TRP A 89 -18.23 26.04 5.34
C TRP A 89 -17.47 26.83 6.42
N SER A 90 -18.12 27.89 6.92
CA SER A 90 -17.56 28.70 8.01
C SER A 90 -17.42 27.87 9.29
N GLY A 91 -16.23 27.90 9.89
CA GLY A 91 -15.88 27.13 11.09
C GLY A 91 -15.05 25.89 10.83
N ASN A 92 -14.92 25.43 9.58
CA ASN A 92 -14.07 24.29 9.24
C ASN A 92 -12.60 24.62 9.56
N LYS A 93 -11.84 23.64 10.06
CA LYS A 93 -10.47 23.85 10.56
C LYS A 93 -9.43 23.53 9.49
N ALA A 94 -8.34 24.28 9.52
CA ALA A 94 -7.16 23.94 8.74
C ALA A 94 -6.32 22.89 9.49
N GLN A 95 -5.79 21.96 8.73
CA GLN A 95 -4.83 20.94 9.15
C GLN A 95 -3.54 21.07 8.35
N VAL A 96 -2.52 20.31 8.70
CA VAL A 96 -1.39 20.07 7.80
C VAL A 96 -1.53 18.71 7.12
N TRP A 97 -1.09 18.62 5.87
CA TRP A 97 -1.17 17.42 5.05
C TRP A 97 -0.04 17.39 4.02
N GLY A 98 0.27 16.26 3.41
CA GLY A 98 1.24 16.15 2.32
C GLY A 98 1.01 17.21 1.24
N CYS A 99 2.08 17.82 0.74
CA CYS A 99 2.00 18.91 -0.23
C CYS A 99 1.69 18.40 -1.65
N PHE A 100 0.48 18.67 -2.13
CA PHE A 100 0.02 18.24 -3.46
C PHE A 100 -0.35 19.44 -4.33
N SER A 101 0.40 19.65 -5.41
CA SER A 101 0.21 20.80 -6.32
C SER A 101 -1.18 20.84 -6.98
N TYR A 102 -1.85 19.69 -7.08
CA TYR A 102 -3.22 19.53 -7.59
C TYR A 102 -4.31 19.58 -6.51
N ASN A 103 -3.97 19.49 -5.22
CA ASN A 103 -4.97 19.51 -4.15
C ASN A 103 -5.51 20.93 -3.95
N THR A 104 -6.76 21.15 -4.37
CA THR A 104 -7.42 22.45 -4.23
C THR A 104 -7.55 22.92 -2.79
N ASN A 105 -7.53 22.02 -1.79
CA ASN A 105 -7.61 22.35 -0.36
C ASN A 105 -6.38 23.09 0.16
N GLN A 106 -5.28 23.02 -0.60
CA GLN A 106 -3.99 23.66 -0.31
C GLN A 106 -3.71 24.84 -1.26
N GLN A 107 -4.62 25.12 -2.20
CA GLN A 107 -4.52 26.20 -3.17
C GLN A 107 -5.23 27.46 -2.64
N PHE A 108 -4.43 28.35 -2.07
CA PHE A 108 -4.84 29.64 -1.55
C PHE A 108 -4.57 30.77 -2.55
N SER A 109 -5.31 31.86 -2.42
CA SER A 109 -4.97 33.12 -3.07
C SER A 109 -4.91 34.24 -2.04
N VAL A 110 -3.80 34.96 -1.98
CA VAL A 110 -3.62 36.08 -1.05
C VAL A 110 -4.00 37.40 -1.73
N GLU A 111 -4.94 38.13 -1.14
CA GLU A 111 -5.32 39.48 -1.54
C GLU A 111 -5.09 40.41 -0.34
N GLU A 112 -4.13 41.33 -0.47
CA GLU A 112 -3.62 42.17 0.63
C GLU A 112 -3.21 41.31 1.85
N SER A 113 -3.88 41.44 2.99
CA SER A 113 -3.67 40.65 4.22
C SER A 113 -4.64 39.49 4.41
N MET A 114 -5.49 39.19 3.42
CA MET A 114 -6.51 38.13 3.49
C MET A 114 -6.11 36.92 2.62
N ILE A 115 -5.96 35.76 3.25
CA ILE A 115 -5.77 34.49 2.57
C ILE A 115 -7.14 33.91 2.25
N HIS A 116 -7.43 33.72 0.97
CA HIS A 116 -8.69 33.20 0.46
C HIS A 116 -8.58 31.73 0.05
N TRP A 117 -9.66 30.99 0.26
CA TRP A 117 -9.83 29.61 -0.15
C TRP A 117 -11.30 29.33 -0.51
N ASN A 118 -11.57 28.94 -1.76
CA ASN A 118 -12.91 28.53 -2.23
C ASN A 118 -14.09 29.46 -1.82
N GLY A 119 -13.85 30.79 -1.82
CA GLY A 119 -14.84 31.80 -1.42
C GLY A 119 -14.94 32.08 0.09
N PHE A 120 -14.14 31.39 0.91
CA PHE A 120 -13.90 31.64 2.33
C PHE A 120 -12.53 32.26 2.55
N CYS A 121 -12.28 32.72 3.77
CA CYS A 121 -11.06 33.36 4.19
C CYS A 121 -10.51 32.69 5.45
N TRP A 122 -9.18 32.61 5.57
CA TRP A 122 -8.53 32.21 6.82
C TRP A 122 -8.92 33.16 7.95
N ASP A 123 -9.36 32.58 9.06
CA ASP A 123 -9.95 33.27 10.19
C ASP A 123 -9.37 32.67 11.49
N LEU A 124 -8.91 33.55 12.39
CA LEU A 124 -8.47 33.15 13.72
C LEU A 124 -9.69 32.80 14.57
N THR A 125 -9.81 31.53 14.97
CA THR A 125 -10.96 31.04 15.77
C THR A 125 -11.20 31.93 17.00
N ASP A 126 -12.39 32.54 17.04
CA ASP A 126 -12.87 33.46 18.09
C ASP A 126 -11.95 34.67 18.38
N GLY A 127 -10.98 34.97 17.51
CA GLY A 127 -9.97 36.02 17.72
C GLY A 127 -8.98 35.73 18.87
N SER A 128 -8.94 34.49 19.35
CA SER A 128 -8.14 34.08 20.51
C SER A 128 -6.63 34.05 20.20
N SER A 129 -5.83 34.73 21.01
CA SER A 129 -4.36 34.67 20.97
C SER A 129 -3.75 33.52 21.77
N SER A 130 -4.57 32.64 22.34
CA SER A 130 -4.07 31.52 23.17
C SER A 130 -3.26 30.56 22.31
N ALA A 131 -2.10 30.12 22.79
CA ALA A 131 -1.36 29.02 22.15
C ALA A 131 -2.27 27.78 22.02
N GLY A 132 -2.20 27.09 20.89
CA GLY A 132 -3.12 26.01 20.52
C GLY A 132 -4.45 26.48 19.91
N THR A 133 -4.71 27.79 19.75
CA THR A 133 -5.91 28.26 19.02
C THR A 133 -5.81 27.83 17.55
N LYS A 134 -6.79 27.04 17.10
CA LYS A 134 -6.83 26.47 15.75
C LYS A 134 -7.15 27.52 14.68
N LEU A 135 -6.50 27.44 13.54
CA LEU A 135 -6.88 28.14 12.32
C LEU A 135 -8.20 27.57 11.77
N GLN A 136 -9.08 28.42 11.28
CA GLN A 136 -10.31 28.03 10.59
C GLN A 136 -10.50 28.81 9.28
N ILE A 137 -11.44 28.37 8.46
CA ILE A 137 -12.00 29.21 7.40
C ILE A 137 -13.33 29.83 7.86
N TRP A 138 -13.61 31.05 7.42
CA TRP A 138 -14.87 31.73 7.66
C TRP A 138 -15.30 32.55 6.44
N SER A 139 -16.58 32.94 6.38
CA SER A 139 -17.07 33.84 5.33
C SER A 139 -16.25 35.14 5.33
N CYS A 140 -15.80 35.57 4.16
CA CYS A 140 -14.89 36.70 4.02
C CYS A 140 -15.54 38.05 4.39
N TYR A 141 -14.93 38.77 5.32
CA TYR A 141 -15.30 40.13 5.71
C TYR A 141 -14.05 40.99 5.87
N SER A 142 -13.84 41.96 4.98
CA SER A 142 -12.66 42.85 4.99
C SER A 142 -12.56 43.81 6.19
N TYR A 143 -13.55 43.81 7.07
CA TYR A 143 -13.57 44.52 8.35
C TYR A 143 -13.49 43.57 9.56
N ASN A 144 -13.33 42.26 9.33
CA ASN A 144 -13.08 41.28 10.39
C ASN A 144 -11.58 41.15 10.59
N ASP A 145 -11.08 41.70 11.71
CA ASP A 145 -9.67 41.66 12.07
C ASP A 145 -9.12 40.23 12.24
N ASN A 146 -9.98 39.25 12.57
CA ASN A 146 -9.58 37.84 12.68
C ASN A 146 -9.12 37.24 11.34
N GLN A 147 -9.43 37.90 10.21
CA GLN A 147 -9.10 37.44 8.86
C GLN A 147 -7.90 38.18 8.25
N GLN A 148 -7.20 38.97 9.06
CA GLN A 148 -6.09 39.81 8.64
C GLN A 148 -4.76 39.24 9.15
N TRP A 149 -3.85 38.93 8.23
CA TRP A 149 -2.61 38.22 8.49
C TRP A 149 -1.40 39.01 8.01
N THR A 150 -0.31 38.91 8.78
CA THR A 150 0.99 39.52 8.48
C THR A 150 1.96 38.42 8.07
N PHE A 151 2.66 38.65 6.97
CA PHE A 151 3.76 37.82 6.50
C PHE A 151 5.08 38.49 6.88
N THR A 152 5.81 37.89 7.83
CA THR A 152 7.15 38.32 8.20
C THR A 152 8.15 37.45 7.46
N GLU A 153 8.89 38.03 6.51
CA GLU A 153 9.90 37.32 5.72
C GLU A 153 11.03 36.82 6.61
N ILE A 154 11.37 35.54 6.47
CA ILE A 154 12.48 34.88 7.16
C ILE A 154 13.60 34.73 6.14
N GLU A 155 14.61 35.61 6.23
CA GLU A 155 15.84 35.47 5.46
C GLU A 155 16.67 34.32 6.07
N GLU A 156 16.87 33.24 5.31
CA GLU A 156 17.83 32.21 5.71
C GLU A 156 19.25 32.77 5.61
N VAL A 157 19.94 32.80 6.75
CA VAL A 157 21.34 33.21 6.83
C VAL A 157 22.20 32.00 6.52
N ASP A 158 22.71 31.91 5.28
CA ASP A 158 23.74 30.94 4.90
C ASP A 158 24.93 31.01 5.87
N GLU A 159 25.09 30.02 6.76
CA GLU A 159 26.29 29.86 7.62
C GLU A 159 27.49 29.36 6.78
N CYS A 160 27.88 30.12 5.77
CA CYS A 160 28.94 29.78 4.82
C CYS A 160 29.79 30.98 4.33
N ASP A 161 29.95 32.05 5.11
CA ASP A 161 31.14 32.92 4.95
C ASP A 161 31.67 33.51 6.28
N ALA A 162 32.62 32.78 6.88
CA ALA A 162 33.40 33.26 8.01
C ALA A 162 34.76 33.86 7.59
N THR A 163 34.85 34.67 6.52
CA THR A 163 36.10 35.36 6.16
C THR A 163 35.98 36.80 5.59
N SER A 164 36.33 37.77 6.46
CA SER A 164 36.60 39.20 6.17
C SER A 164 35.36 40.04 5.83
N ILE A 165 35.07 41.12 6.56
CA ILE A 165 35.93 42.32 6.68
C ILE A 165 35.76 43.12 7.98
N THR A 166 36.67 44.07 8.18
CA THR A 166 36.98 44.83 9.41
C THR A 166 35.89 45.79 9.94
N GLU A 167 35.94 45.96 11.27
CA GLU A 167 35.35 47.02 12.13
C GLU A 167 34.77 48.29 11.45
N THR A 168 33.63 48.77 11.98
CA THR A 168 33.62 50.00 12.80
C THR A 168 32.37 50.03 13.70
N ALA A 169 32.52 49.69 14.99
CA ALA A 169 31.46 49.90 15.97
C ALA A 169 31.37 51.38 16.36
N THR A 170 30.27 52.06 16.01
CA THR A 170 29.93 53.37 16.58
C THR A 170 28.80 53.21 17.57
N ILE A 171 29.12 53.26 18.87
CA ILE A 171 28.10 53.29 19.93
C ILE A 171 27.39 54.64 19.88
N MET A 172 26.06 54.63 19.70
CA MET A 172 25.19 55.64 20.30
C MET A 172 23.92 55.00 20.85
N SER A 173 23.86 54.91 22.17
CA SER A 173 22.65 54.59 22.93
C SER A 173 21.67 55.76 22.91
N THR A 174 20.41 55.53 22.52
CA THR A 174 19.29 56.43 22.82
C THR A 174 18.06 55.65 23.24
N SER A 175 18.01 55.26 24.51
CA SER A 175 16.77 54.86 25.17
C SER A 175 16.00 56.11 25.61
N THR A 176 14.83 56.36 25.03
CA THR A 176 13.85 57.34 25.53
C THR A 176 12.57 56.65 25.95
N ALA A 177 12.52 56.18 27.20
CA ALA A 177 11.27 55.90 27.89
C ALA A 177 10.83 57.15 28.65
N SER A 178 9.57 57.57 28.47
CA SER A 178 8.98 58.70 29.19
C SER A 178 8.52 58.31 30.60
N VAL A 179 8.69 59.24 31.54
CA VAL A 179 8.57 59.02 32.99
C VAL A 179 7.13 59.12 33.48
N SER A 180 6.75 58.27 34.42
CA SER A 180 5.87 58.65 35.54
C SER A 180 6.31 58.04 36.88
N ASP A 181 6.54 58.94 37.83
CA ASP A 181 6.79 58.83 39.28
C ASP A 181 7.41 57.57 39.96
N LEU A 182 8.72 57.71 40.25
CA LEU A 182 9.25 57.94 41.61
C LEU A 182 8.82 57.00 42.77
N SER A 183 9.65 56.00 43.12
CA SER A 183 10.45 56.01 44.37
C SER A 183 11.27 54.73 44.63
N THR A 184 12.48 54.93 45.16
CA THR A 184 13.53 53.96 45.52
C THR A 184 13.54 53.67 47.04
N PRO A 185 14.46 52.85 47.62
CA PRO A 185 15.09 51.59 47.18
C PRO A 185 15.18 50.50 48.30
N THR A 186 15.58 49.26 47.97
CA THR A 186 16.81 48.58 48.49
C THR A 186 16.98 47.23 47.77
N ALA A 187 18.00 47.04 46.92
CA ALA A 187 19.30 46.38 47.22
C ALA A 187 19.16 44.89 47.65
N SER A 188 19.81 43.89 47.02
CA SER A 188 21.16 43.85 46.40
C SER A 188 21.20 42.80 45.26
N ALA A 189 21.84 43.03 44.10
CA ALA A 189 23.22 42.60 43.73
C ALA A 189 23.54 41.11 44.00
N SER A 190 24.16 40.32 43.11
CA SER A 190 24.97 40.56 41.89
C SER A 190 25.00 39.27 41.03
N ALA A 191 24.77 39.27 39.71
CA ALA A 191 25.58 39.82 38.61
C ALA A 191 26.81 38.95 38.21
N SER A 192 26.64 38.17 37.12
CA SER A 192 27.46 38.08 35.87
C SER A 192 28.97 37.72 35.93
N ASN A 193 29.65 37.18 34.89
CA ASN A 193 29.39 36.83 33.46
C ASN A 193 30.37 35.65 33.06
N ILE A 194 30.15 34.79 32.05
CA ILE A 194 30.41 34.95 30.58
C ILE A 194 31.87 35.44 30.30
N THR A 195 32.76 34.85 29.46
CA THR A 195 32.61 34.02 28.22
C THR A 195 33.75 32.99 27.96
N GLU A 196 33.49 32.10 27.00
CA GLU A 196 34.31 31.23 26.10
C GLU A 196 35.86 31.34 25.95
N ALA A 197 36.48 30.22 25.52
CA ALA A 197 37.35 30.15 24.32
C ALA A 197 37.64 28.69 23.84
N VAL A 198 37.93 28.54 22.54
CA VAL A 198 38.10 27.30 21.74
C VAL A 198 39.56 26.78 21.68
N THR A 199 39.80 25.47 21.47
CA THR A 199 40.78 24.89 20.49
C THR A 199 40.85 23.35 20.46
N ALA A 200 41.26 22.79 19.30
CA ALA A 200 41.30 21.35 18.98
C ALA A 200 42.73 20.76 18.98
N SER A 201 42.88 19.42 18.91
CA SER A 201 43.84 18.69 18.03
C SER A 201 43.91 17.16 18.24
N GLU A 202 43.83 16.42 17.12
CA GLU A 202 44.59 15.25 16.66
C GLU A 202 45.35 14.25 17.62
N SER A 203 44.98 12.97 17.44
CA SER A 203 45.86 11.83 17.05
C SER A 203 46.56 10.87 18.06
N LEU A 204 46.82 9.67 17.50
CA LEU A 204 47.84 8.63 17.82
C LEU A 204 47.64 7.63 19.00
N THR A 205 47.21 6.43 18.59
CA THR A 205 47.79 5.09 18.90
C THR A 205 48.73 4.92 20.11
N ALA A 206 48.37 4.00 21.01
CA ALA A 206 49.29 3.00 21.58
C ALA A 206 48.55 1.81 22.23
N SER A 207 49.02 0.59 21.98
CA SER A 207 48.58 -0.65 22.63
C SER A 207 49.73 -1.25 23.46
N ALA A 208 49.48 -1.60 24.73
CA ALA A 208 50.36 -2.40 25.60
C ALA A 208 49.60 -2.81 26.89
N THR A 209 49.18 -4.08 27.03
CA THR A 209 49.79 -5.14 27.88
C THR A 209 49.64 -5.03 29.41
N ASP A 210 48.73 -5.85 29.94
CA ASP A 210 49.01 -6.99 30.85
C ASP A 210 49.50 -6.79 32.30
N SER A 211 49.01 -7.68 33.18
CA SER A 211 49.54 -8.07 34.51
C SER A 211 49.43 -7.03 35.66
N ASP A 212 49.19 -7.36 36.94
CA ASP A 212 48.90 -8.63 37.62
C ASP A 212 48.32 -8.37 39.05
N TYR A 213 48.09 -9.45 39.82
CA TYR A 213 48.17 -9.54 41.29
C TYR A 213 46.92 -9.38 42.20
N GLN A 214 46.21 -10.50 42.34
CA GLN A 214 46.02 -11.26 43.62
C GLN A 214 46.06 -10.51 44.98
N VAL A 215 45.06 -10.75 45.85
CA VAL A 215 45.13 -11.66 47.04
C VAL A 215 43.76 -11.67 47.79
N ASN A 216 43.47 -12.80 48.46
CA ASN A 216 42.17 -13.23 49.01
C ASN A 216 42.19 -13.27 50.58
N PRO A 217 41.25 -13.93 51.32
CA PRO A 217 40.00 -13.45 51.95
C PRO A 217 40.09 -13.42 53.51
N PRO A 218 38.99 -13.57 54.34
CA PRO A 218 38.40 -14.91 54.62
C PRO A 218 36.91 -15.04 55.08
N ALA A 219 36.32 -16.23 54.79
CA ALA A 219 35.34 -17.04 55.60
C ALA A 219 33.91 -16.50 55.94
N SER A 220 32.84 -17.32 56.13
CA SER A 220 32.66 -18.79 56.32
C SER A 220 31.25 -19.28 55.83
N ALA A 221 31.13 -20.39 55.08
CA ALA A 221 30.71 -21.78 55.46
C ALA A 221 29.21 -21.97 55.86
N ILE A 222 28.45 -22.98 55.38
CA ILE A 222 28.50 -24.48 55.54
C ILE A 222 27.80 -25.13 54.30
N GLU A 223 28.38 -26.04 53.48
CA GLU A 223 28.52 -27.54 53.58
C GLU A 223 27.19 -28.32 53.36
N SER A 224 27.02 -29.33 52.48
CA SER A 224 27.78 -30.59 52.20
C SER A 224 27.41 -31.22 50.81
N ALA A 225 28.36 -31.66 49.95
CA ALA A 225 28.89 -33.04 49.71
C ALA A 225 27.92 -34.06 49.01
N TYR A 226 28.26 -34.88 47.99
CA TYR A 226 29.47 -35.73 47.77
C TYR A 226 29.82 -36.08 46.29
N GLU A 227 31.13 -36.06 45.97
CA GLU A 227 31.98 -36.91 45.07
C GLU A 227 31.70 -37.25 43.58
N SER A 228 32.76 -37.77 42.92
CA SER A 228 33.12 -37.65 41.48
C SER A 228 33.50 -38.99 40.80
N ILE A 229 33.77 -38.99 39.46
CA ILE A 229 35.00 -39.55 38.83
C ILE A 229 35.06 -39.43 37.27
N ASN A 230 36.20 -38.92 36.80
CA ASN A 230 36.92 -38.97 35.50
C ASN A 230 36.44 -39.72 34.21
N ALA A 231 36.38 -38.93 33.12
CA ALA A 231 37.35 -38.89 31.98
C ALA A 231 37.22 -39.71 30.66
N THR A 232 37.77 -39.04 29.62
CA THR A 232 38.43 -39.51 28.38
C THR A 232 37.63 -39.71 27.10
N ALA A 233 38.23 -39.25 25.99
CA ALA A 233 37.70 -39.29 24.62
C ALA A 233 38.31 -40.43 23.79
N SER A 234 37.64 -40.80 22.69
CA SER A 234 38.29 -41.42 21.52
C SER A 234 37.44 -41.22 20.26
N VAL A 235 38.07 -40.68 19.21
CA VAL A 235 37.56 -40.70 17.83
C VAL A 235 38.33 -41.80 17.08
N ALA A 236 37.66 -42.52 16.18
CA ALA A 236 38.29 -43.53 15.32
C ALA A 236 38.34 -43.04 13.86
N GLU A 237 39.52 -43.11 13.23
CA GLU A 237 39.74 -42.76 11.81
C GLU A 237 39.36 -43.91 10.86
N SER A 238 38.86 -43.56 9.67
CA SER A 238 39.27 -44.10 8.35
C SER A 238 38.40 -43.47 7.25
N GLY A 239 38.89 -42.94 6.13
CA GLY A 239 40.26 -42.66 5.68
C GLY A 239 40.25 -42.08 4.24
N TYR A 240 41.38 -41.47 3.81
CA TYR A 240 41.95 -41.35 2.43
C TYR A 240 41.04 -41.60 1.19
N GLU A 241 41.03 -40.80 0.11
CA GLU A 241 42.16 -40.15 -0.60
C GLU A 241 41.86 -38.76 -1.22
N SER A 242 42.92 -38.08 -1.67
CA SER A 242 42.96 -36.74 -2.29
C SER A 242 42.72 -36.75 -3.82
N ILE A 243 42.59 -35.60 -4.52
CA ILE A 243 43.72 -34.85 -5.13
C ILE A 243 43.32 -33.41 -5.53
N ASN A 244 44.28 -32.49 -5.34
CA ASN A 244 44.42 -31.08 -5.77
C ASN A 244 43.67 -30.56 -7.01
N ALA A 245 43.27 -29.28 -6.93
CA ALA A 245 43.81 -28.24 -7.82
C ALA A 245 43.96 -26.89 -7.05
N THR A 246 45.06 -26.18 -7.28
CA THR A 246 45.42 -24.93 -6.57
C THR A 246 45.57 -23.78 -7.57
N ALA A 247 45.04 -22.58 -7.26
CA ALA A 247 45.55 -21.32 -7.80
C ALA A 247 45.16 -20.11 -6.94
N SER A 248 46.13 -19.53 -6.24
CA SER A 248 46.14 -18.10 -5.85
C SER A 248 46.53 -17.26 -7.10
N ALA A 249 46.57 -15.92 -7.15
CA ALA A 249 46.46 -14.80 -6.21
C ALA A 249 45.84 -13.60 -7.03
N THR A 250 45.81 -12.30 -6.68
CA THR A 250 46.70 -11.45 -5.86
C THR A 250 45.99 -10.11 -5.60
N LEU A 251 46.24 -9.47 -4.45
CA LEU A 251 45.95 -8.03 -4.25
C LEU A 251 47.22 -7.22 -4.55
N SER A 252 47.08 -6.14 -5.32
CA SER A 252 48.10 -5.10 -5.47
C SER A 252 47.45 -3.77 -5.83
N ALA A 253 47.66 -2.74 -5.00
CA ALA A 253 47.18 -1.38 -5.23
C ALA A 253 48.25 -0.51 -5.90
N SER A 254 47.82 0.45 -6.73
CA SER A 254 48.57 1.67 -7.05
C SER A 254 47.68 2.67 -7.79
N ASP A 255 47.71 3.93 -7.36
CA ASP A 255 46.93 5.04 -7.94
C ASP A 255 47.25 5.34 -9.41
N THR A 256 46.29 5.97 -10.11
CA THR A 256 46.59 7.18 -10.89
C THR A 256 45.33 7.98 -11.19
N LEU A 257 45.36 9.30 -10.95
CA LEU A 257 44.33 10.22 -11.45
C LEU A 257 44.45 10.39 -12.97
N SER A 258 43.32 10.41 -13.67
CA SER A 258 43.14 11.18 -14.90
C SER A 258 41.74 11.76 -14.93
N ALA A 259 41.64 13.08 -14.78
CA ALA A 259 40.38 13.78 -15.01
C ALA A 259 40.14 13.92 -16.51
N GLU A 260 38.99 13.47 -17.00
CA GLU A 260 38.40 13.97 -18.24
C GLU A 260 36.98 14.47 -17.98
N THR A 261 36.78 15.76 -18.28
CA THR A 261 35.49 16.42 -18.22
C THR A 261 34.65 16.06 -19.45
N SER A 262 33.46 15.49 -19.24
CA SER A 262 32.39 15.52 -20.26
C SER A 262 31.08 15.94 -19.61
N THR A 263 30.53 17.05 -20.11
CA THR A 263 29.30 17.69 -19.64
C THR A 263 28.10 16.75 -19.73
N ALA A 264 27.50 16.41 -18.58
CA ALA A 264 26.14 15.88 -18.52
C ALA A 264 25.15 17.05 -18.54
N THR A 265 24.21 17.04 -19.49
CA THR A 265 23.07 17.96 -19.50
C THR A 265 22.08 17.53 -18.43
N ASN A 266 21.78 18.43 -17.49
CA ASN A 266 20.80 18.18 -16.45
C ASN A 266 19.39 18.10 -17.06
N SER A 267 18.71 16.97 -16.87
CA SER A 267 17.28 16.81 -17.15
C SER A 267 16.63 16.10 -15.95
N SER A 268 16.46 16.87 -14.88
CA SER A 268 15.64 16.50 -13.73
C SER A 268 14.18 16.35 -14.16
N ILE A 269 13.69 15.11 -14.22
CA ILE A 269 12.26 14.79 -14.17
C ILE A 269 12.01 14.36 -12.73
N GLY A 270 11.05 15.00 -12.07
CA GLY A 270 10.83 14.85 -10.63
C GLY A 270 10.24 13.50 -10.27
N GLU A 271 10.73 12.94 -9.17
CA GLU A 271 10.03 11.91 -8.40
C GLU A 271 8.81 12.57 -7.73
N GLY A 272 7.66 11.91 -7.79
CA GLY A 272 6.40 12.53 -7.39
C GLY A 272 5.20 11.61 -7.54
N LEU A 273 5.38 10.33 -7.21
CA LEU A 273 4.36 9.29 -7.33
C LEU A 273 4.52 8.26 -6.20
N TRP A 274 4.09 8.64 -4.99
CA TRP A 274 3.31 7.75 -4.13
C TRP A 274 2.59 8.49 -3.00
N SER A 275 1.34 8.09 -2.73
CA SER A 275 0.54 8.49 -1.57
C SER A 275 -0.49 7.40 -1.30
N PRO A 276 -0.61 6.89 -0.05
CA PRO A 276 -1.63 5.93 0.31
C PRO A 276 -2.92 6.66 0.72
N HIS A 277 -4.07 6.21 0.22
CA HIS A 277 -5.38 6.74 0.60
C HIS A 277 -6.29 5.64 1.16
N LYS A 278 -6.73 5.80 2.42
CA LYS A 278 -7.90 5.09 2.94
C LYS A 278 -9.17 5.75 2.40
N SER A 279 -10.08 4.95 1.87
CA SER A 279 -11.36 5.41 1.36
C SER A 279 -12.43 5.55 2.44
N SER A 280 -13.23 6.63 2.39
CA SER A 280 -14.58 6.63 2.97
C SER A 280 -15.53 7.54 2.18
N SER A 281 -16.62 6.98 1.65
CA SER A 281 -17.64 7.70 0.90
C SER A 281 -18.75 8.30 1.79
N VAL A 282 -19.28 9.44 1.37
CA VAL A 282 -20.18 10.34 2.12
C VAL A 282 -21.68 9.93 2.08
N SER A 283 -22.42 10.06 3.20
CA SER A 283 -23.76 10.71 3.24
C SER A 283 -24.37 10.87 4.65
N SER A 284 -24.63 12.13 5.01
CA SER A 284 -25.76 12.67 5.83
C SER A 284 -26.01 12.25 7.30
N ASP A 285 -25.80 13.22 8.20
CA ASP A 285 -26.63 13.65 9.36
C ASP A 285 -27.25 12.55 10.26
N ASP A 286 -26.88 12.38 11.55
CA ASP A 286 -26.88 13.39 12.64
C ASP A 286 -26.06 12.89 13.86
N TRP A 287 -25.80 13.76 14.84
CA TRP A 287 -24.95 13.58 16.04
C TRP A 287 -25.16 12.28 16.86
N SER A 288 -24.07 11.66 17.35
CA SER A 288 -23.61 11.88 18.75
C SER A 288 -22.39 11.04 19.20
N SER A 289 -21.46 11.74 19.88
CA SER A 289 -20.52 11.28 20.95
C SER A 289 -19.71 9.98 20.81
N GLU A 290 -18.38 10.14 20.73
CA GLU A 290 -17.44 9.91 21.86
C GLU A 290 -17.87 8.88 22.96
N THR A 291 -17.01 7.99 23.47
CA THR A 291 -15.57 8.16 23.72
C THR A 291 -14.85 6.83 23.86
N ALA A 292 -13.57 6.79 23.49
CA ALA A 292 -12.64 5.82 24.06
C ALA A 292 -12.44 6.10 25.56
N THR A 293 -12.19 5.05 26.36
CA THR A 293 -11.52 5.19 27.64
C THR A 293 -10.53 4.06 27.84
N ASP A 294 -9.25 4.38 27.74
CA ASP A 294 -8.28 3.80 28.65
C ASP A 294 -7.46 4.92 29.31
N SER A 295 -7.32 4.82 30.63
CA SER A 295 -6.29 5.48 31.46
C SER A 295 -6.61 5.28 32.94
N ASN A 296 -5.92 4.33 33.55
CA ASN A 296 -5.73 4.36 34.99
C ASN A 296 -4.84 5.55 35.37
N THR A 297 -5.36 6.53 36.12
CA THR A 297 -4.63 7.05 37.30
C THR A 297 -5.55 7.77 38.28
N LYS A 298 -5.38 7.45 39.57
CA LYS A 298 -6.25 7.90 40.68
C LYS A 298 -5.74 9.19 41.30
N TRP A 299 -6.56 10.25 41.37
CA TRP A 299 -6.53 11.24 42.45
C TRP A 299 -7.96 11.55 42.94
N TRP A 300 -8.08 12.18 44.11
CA TRP A 300 -9.22 12.05 45.05
C TRP A 300 -10.13 13.29 45.10
N ALA A 301 -11.46 13.10 45.15
CA ALA A 301 -12.40 13.99 45.85
C ALA A 301 -13.80 13.34 45.98
N THR A 302 -14.53 13.63 47.06
CA THR A 302 -15.85 13.06 47.39
C THR A 302 -16.95 14.12 47.46
N SER A 303 -18.12 13.90 46.86
CA SER A 303 -19.42 14.30 47.48
C SER A 303 -20.66 13.70 46.79
N THR A 304 -21.59 13.30 47.65
CA THR A 304 -22.91 12.66 47.53
C THR A 304 -24.07 13.43 46.84
N SER A 305 -25.14 12.67 46.52
CA SER A 305 -26.61 12.96 46.49
C SER A 305 -27.24 12.94 45.08
N SER A 306 -28.04 11.91 44.73
CA SER A 306 -29.53 11.79 44.87
C SER A 306 -30.30 12.68 43.85
N ASP A 307 -31.41 12.29 43.21
CA ASP A 307 -32.49 11.36 43.58
C ASP A 307 -33.12 10.60 42.38
N SER A 308 -33.98 9.63 42.69
CA SER A 308 -34.73 8.78 41.76
C SER A 308 -35.98 9.43 41.14
N TRP A 309 -36.41 8.95 39.96
CA TRP A 309 -37.72 8.25 39.85
C TRP A 309 -37.89 7.44 38.57
N ALA A 310 -38.74 6.41 38.65
CA ALA A 310 -39.08 5.50 37.56
C ALA A 310 -40.59 5.47 37.35
N SER A 311 -41.04 5.23 36.10
CA SER A 311 -42.23 4.42 35.81
C SER A 311 -42.38 4.17 34.31
N ALA A 312 -42.69 2.93 33.94
CA ALA A 312 -42.98 2.52 32.57
C ALA A 312 -44.49 2.47 32.29
N THR A 313 -44.92 2.67 31.04
CA THR A 313 -45.96 1.85 30.39
C THR A 313 -46.02 2.11 28.89
N ALA A 314 -46.40 1.08 28.11
CA ALA A 314 -46.47 1.13 26.65
C ALA A 314 -47.93 1.18 26.16
N SER A 315 -48.15 1.81 25.00
CA SER A 315 -49.28 1.50 24.10
C SER A 315 -49.09 2.16 22.73
N ALA A 316 -49.21 1.36 21.67
CA ALA A 316 -49.15 1.85 20.29
C ALA A 316 -50.53 2.33 19.78
N SER A 317 -50.53 3.32 18.89
CA SER A 317 -51.67 3.63 18.01
C SER A 317 -51.24 4.49 16.82
N ASN A 318 -51.54 4.01 15.60
CA ASN A 318 -51.37 4.74 14.34
C ASN A 318 -52.76 4.89 13.68
N PRO A 319 -53.10 6.02 13.02
CA PRO A 319 -53.76 5.88 11.71
C PRO A 319 -53.54 7.03 10.68
N TRP A 320 -53.95 6.73 9.43
CA TRP A 320 -54.11 7.58 8.22
C TRP A 320 -52.83 7.83 7.39
N GLN A 321 -52.58 7.17 6.25
CA GLN A 321 -53.30 7.12 4.94
C GLN A 321 -53.40 8.44 4.14
N ASN A 322 -52.75 8.44 2.96
CA ASN A 322 -53.40 8.82 1.70
C ASN A 322 -52.72 8.13 0.50
N ALA A 323 -53.40 8.00 -0.65
CA ALA A 323 -53.05 7.02 -1.69
C ALA A 323 -53.26 7.49 -3.16
N SER A 324 -52.54 6.84 -4.08
CA SER A 324 -52.85 6.66 -5.52
C SER A 324 -51.94 5.55 -6.08
N GLN A 325 -52.40 4.34 -6.41
CA GLN A 325 -53.11 3.92 -7.65
C GLN A 325 -52.34 4.23 -8.96
N SER A 326 -52.19 3.33 -9.95
CA SER A 326 -52.39 1.86 -10.04
C SER A 326 -51.67 1.34 -11.32
N ASP A 327 -51.71 0.09 -11.83
CA ASP A 327 -52.58 -1.08 -11.57
C ASP A 327 -51.99 -2.42 -12.09
N SER A 328 -52.43 -3.55 -11.49
CA SER A 328 -52.60 -4.89 -12.12
C SER A 328 -51.33 -5.70 -12.55
N TRP A 329 -51.27 -7.04 -12.57
CA TRP A 329 -52.24 -8.14 -12.35
C TRP A 329 -51.70 -9.20 -11.36
N ASN A 330 -52.59 -9.96 -10.73
CA ASN A 330 -52.28 -11.14 -9.90
C ASN A 330 -52.70 -12.43 -10.64
N SER A 331 -51.89 -13.49 -10.57
CA SER A 331 -52.34 -14.87 -10.82
C SER A 331 -51.84 -15.82 -9.72
N THR A 332 -52.79 -16.35 -8.96
CA THR A 332 -52.56 -17.22 -7.80
C THR A 332 -52.35 -18.68 -8.19
N SER A 333 -51.45 -19.37 -7.49
CA SER A 333 -51.68 -20.78 -7.12
C SER A 333 -50.89 -21.18 -5.87
N THR A 334 -51.61 -21.52 -4.80
CA THR A 334 -51.08 -22.24 -3.64
C THR A 334 -51.15 -23.74 -3.87
N ALA A 335 -50.10 -24.48 -3.52
CA ALA A 335 -50.17 -25.92 -3.29
C ALA A 335 -49.18 -26.35 -2.20
N SER A 336 -49.70 -26.58 -1.00
CA SER A 336 -48.98 -27.18 0.12
C SER A 336 -49.14 -28.70 0.12
N ASN A 337 -48.05 -29.45 0.37
CA ASN A 337 -47.94 -30.33 1.55
C ASN A 337 -46.59 -31.07 1.66
N PRO A 338 -46.21 -31.53 2.87
CA PRO A 338 -44.86 -31.99 3.22
C PRO A 338 -44.71 -33.53 3.28
N TRP A 339 -43.47 -34.03 3.29
CA TRP A 339 -43.09 -35.34 3.84
C TRP A 339 -41.70 -35.28 4.51
N GLU A 340 -41.46 -36.19 5.45
CA GLU A 340 -40.47 -36.07 6.54
C GLU A 340 -39.12 -36.80 6.31
N THR A 341 -38.09 -36.31 7.00
CA THR A 341 -36.95 -37.06 7.60
C THR A 341 -36.05 -38.00 6.78
N ALA A 342 -34.74 -37.72 6.82
CA ALA A 342 -33.76 -38.66 7.39
C ALA A 342 -32.51 -37.92 7.87
N VAL A 343 -31.88 -38.41 8.95
CA VAL A 343 -30.65 -37.86 9.57
C VAL A 343 -29.48 -38.81 9.25
N SER A 344 -28.28 -38.28 8.99
CA SER A 344 -27.05 -39.04 9.22
C SER A 344 -25.85 -38.14 9.54
N SER A 345 -25.31 -38.32 10.73
CA SER A 345 -24.05 -37.77 11.23
C SER A 345 -22.81 -38.51 10.70
N SER A 346 -21.72 -37.79 10.48
CA SER A 346 -20.34 -38.34 10.50
C SER A 346 -19.38 -37.20 10.87
N GLN A 347 -19.00 -37.07 12.15
CA GLN A 347 -17.77 -37.66 12.70
C GLN A 347 -16.52 -37.42 11.83
N ALA A 348 -15.72 -36.45 12.25
CA ALA A 348 -14.38 -36.21 11.75
C ALA A 348 -13.50 -37.47 11.94
N TRP A 349 -12.66 -37.74 10.94
CA TRP A 349 -11.56 -38.69 11.02
C TRP A 349 -10.25 -37.95 10.79
N ASN A 350 -9.37 -38.03 11.79
CA ASN A 350 -8.01 -37.54 11.74
C ASN A 350 -7.11 -38.73 11.38
N GLU A 351 -6.54 -38.74 10.17
CA GLU A 351 -5.39 -39.60 9.85
C GLU A 351 -4.33 -38.83 9.06
N THR A 352 -3.09 -39.01 9.50
CA THR A 352 -1.87 -38.47 8.88
C THR A 352 -1.39 -39.44 7.79
N SER A 353 -1.11 -38.97 6.58
CA SER A 353 -0.34 -39.75 5.61
C SER A 353 0.51 -38.87 4.69
N THR A 354 1.79 -39.23 4.57
CA THR A 354 2.74 -38.65 3.63
C THR A 354 2.56 -39.18 2.21
N ASP A 355 3.27 -38.53 1.28
CA ASP A 355 3.81 -39.05 0.02
C ASP A 355 3.02 -38.90 -1.30
N SER A 356 3.60 -38.02 -2.13
CA SER A 356 3.95 -38.25 -3.54
C SER A 356 2.89 -38.04 -4.64
N TRP A 357 3.34 -37.36 -5.70
CA TRP A 357 2.56 -36.99 -6.87
C TRP A 357 2.29 -38.17 -7.83
N GLY A 358 1.07 -38.21 -8.37
CA GLY A 358 0.84 -38.57 -9.77
C GLY A 358 -0.06 -39.77 -10.07
N ALA A 359 -1.32 -39.50 -10.44
CA ALA A 359 -2.06 -40.25 -11.46
C ALA A 359 -3.30 -39.47 -11.93
N SER A 360 -3.47 -39.31 -13.25
CA SER A 360 -4.72 -38.79 -13.83
C SER A 360 -5.69 -39.93 -14.12
N ALA A 361 -6.97 -39.76 -13.80
CA ALA A 361 -8.02 -40.73 -14.08
C ALA A 361 -9.23 -40.05 -14.74
N THR A 362 -9.51 -40.42 -16.00
CA THR A 362 -10.66 -39.90 -16.76
C THR A 362 -11.89 -40.76 -16.55
N ALA A 363 -13.00 -40.18 -16.07
CA ALA A 363 -14.30 -40.84 -16.01
C ALA A 363 -15.23 -40.34 -17.13
N THR A 364 -15.76 -41.25 -17.94
CA THR A 364 -16.72 -40.94 -19.00
C THR A 364 -18.11 -41.44 -18.62
N ALA A 365 -19.05 -40.53 -18.39
CA ALA A 365 -20.46 -40.87 -18.18
C ALA A 365 -21.26 -40.70 -19.48
N THR A 366 -21.74 -41.79 -20.05
CA THR A 366 -22.73 -41.78 -21.14
C THR A 366 -24.14 -41.91 -20.57
N THR A 367 -25.00 -40.92 -20.83
CA THR A 367 -26.46 -41.06 -20.68
C THR A 367 -27.12 -41.13 -22.06
N SER A 368 -28.22 -41.87 -22.13
CA SER A 368 -28.97 -42.16 -23.36
C SER A 368 -30.44 -41.84 -23.14
N ASP A 369 -31.01 -41.00 -24.00
CA ASP A 369 -32.45 -40.73 -24.02
C ASP A 369 -33.05 -40.97 -25.41
N SER A 370 -34.33 -41.34 -25.43
CA SER A 370 -35.07 -41.68 -26.66
C SER A 370 -36.52 -41.23 -26.61
N TYR A 371 -37.01 -40.71 -27.74
CA TYR A 371 -38.38 -40.24 -28.03
C TYR A 371 -38.83 -38.96 -27.25
N GLY A 372 -39.30 -37.88 -27.87
CA GLY A 372 -39.41 -37.53 -29.29
C GLY A 372 -40.82 -37.10 -29.72
N ASN A 373 -41.04 -35.79 -29.93
CA ASN A 373 -42.00 -35.28 -30.92
C ASN A 373 -41.62 -33.84 -31.34
N ALA A 374 -42.03 -33.41 -32.53
CA ALA A 374 -41.48 -32.23 -33.20
C ALA A 374 -42.48 -31.09 -33.40
N THR A 375 -41.99 -29.85 -33.25
CA THR A 375 -42.53 -28.64 -33.90
C THR A 375 -41.37 -27.72 -34.28
N SER A 376 -41.49 -27.04 -35.43
CA SER A 376 -40.36 -26.42 -36.13
C SER A 376 -40.35 -24.89 -36.06
N THR A 377 -39.25 -24.29 -35.60
CA THR A 377 -38.83 -22.94 -35.98
C THR A 377 -37.30 -22.81 -35.94
N SER A 378 -36.71 -22.60 -37.12
CA SER A 378 -35.41 -21.94 -37.36
C SER A 378 -34.42 -21.83 -36.19
N ALA A 379 -33.60 -22.87 -35.99
CA ALA A 379 -32.38 -22.76 -35.21
C ALA A 379 -31.25 -22.15 -36.06
N SER A 380 -30.81 -20.95 -35.72
CA SER A 380 -29.46 -20.49 -36.08
C SER A 380 -28.43 -21.48 -35.52
N SER A 381 -27.34 -21.73 -36.24
CA SER A 381 -26.28 -22.62 -35.78
C SER A 381 -25.55 -22.03 -34.57
N ALA A 382 -26.08 -22.27 -33.38
CA ALA A 382 -25.36 -22.08 -32.13
C ALA A 382 -24.18 -23.06 -32.15
N ILE A 383 -22.99 -22.55 -32.47
CA ILE A 383 -21.74 -23.25 -32.21
C ILE A 383 -21.63 -23.28 -30.69
N THR A 384 -21.91 -24.43 -30.07
CA THR A 384 -21.59 -24.66 -28.66
C THR A 384 -20.07 -24.63 -28.55
N ALA A 385 -19.52 -23.45 -28.28
CA ALA A 385 -18.11 -23.26 -28.00
C ALA A 385 -17.83 -23.87 -26.62
N THR A 386 -17.48 -25.15 -26.58
CA THR A 386 -16.91 -25.76 -25.38
C THR A 386 -15.65 -24.98 -25.03
N ALA A 387 -15.69 -24.22 -23.93
CA ALA A 387 -14.55 -23.45 -23.48
C ALA A 387 -13.39 -24.43 -23.20
N THR A 388 -12.37 -24.41 -24.06
CA THR A 388 -11.15 -25.17 -23.81
C THR A 388 -10.40 -24.46 -22.70
N VAL A 389 -10.33 -25.10 -21.53
CA VAL A 389 -9.57 -24.66 -20.36
C VAL A 389 -8.15 -24.26 -20.80
N GLY A 390 -7.68 -23.10 -20.34
CA GLY A 390 -6.31 -22.66 -20.61
C GLY A 390 -5.31 -23.58 -19.90
N THR A 391 -4.25 -23.99 -20.58
CA THR A 391 -3.19 -24.79 -19.95
C THR A 391 -2.08 -23.87 -19.45
N ILE A 392 -1.90 -23.78 -18.13
CA ILE A 392 -0.80 -23.04 -17.50
C ILE A 392 0.55 -23.42 -18.13
N SER A 393 1.41 -22.41 -18.31
CA SER A 393 2.74 -22.56 -18.87
C SER A 393 3.58 -23.56 -18.06
N SER A 394 4.33 -24.42 -18.76
CA SER A 394 5.23 -25.40 -18.12
C SER A 394 6.48 -24.78 -17.48
N GLY A 395 6.70 -23.49 -17.69
CA GLY A 395 7.70 -22.68 -16.98
C GLY A 395 7.09 -21.36 -16.51
N TYR A 396 7.79 -20.65 -15.63
CA TYR A 396 7.36 -19.36 -15.10
C TYR A 396 7.01 -18.36 -16.21
N LEU A 397 6.05 -17.48 -15.92
CA LEU A 397 5.89 -16.27 -16.72
C LEU A 397 7.12 -15.37 -16.55
N GLN A 398 7.43 -14.60 -17.59
CA GLN A 398 8.55 -13.67 -17.61
C GLN A 398 8.08 -12.30 -18.11
N THR A 399 8.82 -11.24 -17.83
CA THR A 399 8.62 -9.93 -18.46
C THR A 399 9.50 -9.78 -19.70
N SER A 400 8.94 -9.15 -20.74
CA SER A 400 9.58 -8.97 -22.05
C SER A 400 9.24 -7.59 -22.57
N GLY A 401 9.94 -6.58 -22.05
CA GLY A 401 9.54 -5.18 -22.20
C GLY A 401 8.24 -4.92 -21.42
N THR A 402 7.33 -4.16 -22.02
CA THR A 402 6.02 -3.81 -21.43
C THR A 402 5.01 -4.97 -21.34
N LYS A 403 5.45 -6.22 -21.44
CA LYS A 403 4.59 -7.41 -21.59
C LYS A 403 4.96 -8.52 -20.63
N ILE A 404 3.97 -9.26 -20.17
CA ILE A 404 4.14 -10.58 -19.54
C ILE A 404 4.09 -11.64 -20.65
N VAL A 405 4.98 -12.62 -20.61
CA VAL A 405 5.06 -13.71 -21.60
C VAL A 405 5.16 -15.09 -20.95
N ASP A 406 4.67 -16.12 -21.65
CA ASP A 406 4.89 -17.53 -21.31
C ASP A 406 6.30 -18.01 -21.71
N SER A 407 6.65 -19.25 -21.34
CA SER A 407 7.98 -19.82 -21.65
C SER A 407 8.27 -20.04 -23.15
N ASP A 408 7.24 -19.95 -24.02
CA ASP A 408 7.40 -19.96 -25.48
C ASP A 408 7.52 -18.53 -26.06
N GLY A 409 7.41 -17.49 -25.23
CA GLY A 409 7.46 -16.08 -25.62
C GLY A 409 6.12 -15.51 -26.09
N ASN A 410 4.99 -16.19 -25.86
CA ASN A 410 3.67 -15.66 -26.18
C ASN A 410 3.20 -14.71 -25.09
N GLU A 411 2.59 -13.59 -25.47
CA GLU A 411 2.03 -12.60 -24.53
C GLU A 411 0.87 -13.16 -23.72
N VAL A 412 0.94 -13.01 -22.40
CA VAL A 412 -0.10 -13.41 -21.43
C VAL A 412 -0.69 -12.14 -20.83
N ILE A 413 -2.01 -11.98 -20.92
CA ILE A 413 -2.75 -10.85 -20.35
C ILE A 413 -3.58 -11.39 -19.19
N LEU A 414 -3.29 -10.93 -17.98
CA LEU A 414 -3.90 -11.44 -16.76
C LEU A 414 -5.21 -10.71 -16.45
N ARG A 415 -6.27 -11.47 -16.17
CA ARG A 415 -7.65 -11.00 -15.91
C ARG A 415 -8.19 -11.78 -14.71
N GLY A 416 -8.55 -11.09 -13.64
CA GLY A 416 -8.87 -11.78 -12.39
C GLY A 416 -9.54 -10.93 -11.32
N THR A 417 -9.46 -11.45 -10.10
CA THR A 417 -9.93 -10.80 -8.88
C THR A 417 -9.01 -11.15 -7.72
N ASN A 418 -9.12 -10.38 -6.63
CA ASN A 418 -8.43 -10.63 -5.38
C ASN A 418 -9.26 -11.54 -4.46
N ILE A 419 -8.61 -12.50 -3.82
CA ILE A 419 -9.22 -13.38 -2.81
C ILE A 419 -9.19 -12.67 -1.44
N GLY A 420 -9.73 -11.45 -1.41
CA GLY A 420 -9.90 -10.63 -0.21
C GLY A 420 -10.85 -11.25 0.80
N GLY A 421 -10.70 -10.87 2.07
CA GLY A 421 -11.48 -11.41 3.19
C GLY A 421 -11.19 -12.87 3.57
N TRP A 422 -10.27 -13.59 2.88
CA TRP A 422 -10.09 -15.03 3.10
C TRP A 422 -9.03 -15.39 4.16
N LEU A 423 -7.74 -15.28 3.82
CA LEU A 423 -6.62 -15.51 4.75
C LEU A 423 -6.17 -14.22 5.46
N VAL A 424 -6.76 -13.10 5.06
CA VAL A 424 -6.67 -11.75 5.60
C VAL A 424 -8.11 -11.31 5.83
N LEU A 425 -8.51 -11.18 7.09
CA LEU A 425 -9.89 -10.88 7.47
C LEU A 425 -10.02 -9.38 7.66
N GLU A 426 -10.39 -8.67 6.60
CA GLU A 426 -10.75 -7.25 6.67
C GLU A 426 -12.15 -7.08 7.23
N ASP A 427 -12.25 -6.54 8.44
CA ASP A 427 -13.47 -6.60 9.24
C ASP A 427 -14.62 -5.85 8.54
N TRP A 428 -14.27 -4.75 7.86
CA TRP A 428 -15.17 -3.91 7.07
C TRP A 428 -15.88 -4.63 5.90
N MET A 429 -15.27 -5.67 5.32
CA MET A 429 -15.85 -6.47 4.23
C MET A 429 -16.30 -7.87 4.66
N CYS A 430 -15.88 -8.32 5.85
CA CYS A 430 -16.11 -9.69 6.35
C CYS A 430 -17.36 -9.82 7.24
N GLY A 431 -18.13 -8.76 7.44
CA GLY A 431 -19.28 -8.80 8.37
C GLY A 431 -18.82 -9.01 9.82
N ILE A 432 -17.68 -8.42 10.17
CA ILE A 432 -17.08 -8.49 11.50
C ILE A 432 -17.21 -7.14 12.18
N THR A 433 -17.54 -7.17 13.48
CA THR A 433 -17.41 -6.03 14.38
C THR A 433 -16.34 -6.36 15.42
N ASP A 434 -15.38 -5.45 15.63
CA ASP A 434 -14.44 -5.56 16.73
C ASP A 434 -14.43 -4.26 17.56
N ASN A 435 -14.94 -4.33 18.79
CA ASN A 435 -14.97 -3.22 19.73
C ASN A 435 -13.87 -3.32 20.81
N SER A 436 -12.86 -4.18 20.63
CA SER A 436 -11.79 -4.39 21.62
C SER A 436 -10.69 -3.33 21.59
N GLY A 437 -10.65 -2.48 20.54
CA GLY A 437 -9.58 -1.49 20.30
C GLY A 437 -8.48 -1.99 19.35
N THR A 438 -8.52 -3.27 18.97
CA THR A 438 -7.75 -3.85 17.86
C THR A 438 -8.06 -3.15 16.53
N SER A 439 -7.06 -3.02 15.64
CA SER A 439 -7.28 -2.40 14.33
C SER A 439 -7.97 -3.36 13.34
N ASP A 440 -8.64 -2.80 12.33
CA ASP A 440 -9.10 -3.55 11.15
C ASP A 440 -7.97 -4.43 10.60
N ARG A 441 -8.31 -5.66 10.19
CA ARG A 441 -7.39 -6.76 9.80
C ARG A 441 -6.79 -7.58 10.94
N PHE A 442 -6.91 -7.14 12.21
CA PHE A 442 -6.27 -7.79 13.36
C PHE A 442 -7.23 -8.56 14.29
N SER A 443 -8.50 -8.74 13.90
CA SER A 443 -9.54 -9.47 14.67
C SER A 443 -9.14 -10.87 15.20
N LEU A 444 -8.19 -11.56 14.55
CA LEU A 444 -7.58 -12.79 15.10
C LEU A 444 -6.90 -12.56 16.47
N SER A 445 -6.22 -11.44 16.68
CA SER A 445 -5.60 -11.08 17.96
C SER A 445 -6.66 -10.97 19.07
N THR A 446 -7.82 -10.40 18.76
CA THR A 446 -8.98 -10.36 19.66
C THR A 446 -9.49 -11.74 20.01
N LEU A 447 -9.64 -12.63 19.01
CA LEU A 447 -10.07 -14.01 19.24
C LEU A 447 -9.07 -14.81 20.09
N GLU A 448 -7.77 -14.66 19.86
CA GLU A 448 -6.73 -15.31 20.66
C GLU A 448 -6.71 -14.79 22.11
N ASN A 449 -6.89 -13.48 22.32
CA ASN A 449 -7.00 -12.89 23.65
C ASN A 449 -8.25 -13.39 24.42
N ARG A 450 -9.36 -13.69 23.72
CA ARG A 450 -10.62 -14.13 24.33
C ARG A 450 -10.69 -15.64 24.57
N PHE A 451 -10.16 -16.46 23.66
CA PHE A 451 -10.37 -17.91 23.65
C PHE A 451 -9.08 -18.73 23.66
N GLY A 452 -7.91 -18.10 23.55
CA GLY A 452 -6.63 -18.79 23.34
C GLY A 452 -6.45 -19.26 21.90
N THR A 453 -5.19 -19.58 21.56
CA THR A 453 -4.76 -19.86 20.18
C THR A 453 -5.54 -20.99 19.52
N ASP A 454 -5.63 -22.18 20.13
CA ASP A 454 -6.29 -23.34 19.52
C ASP A 454 -7.76 -23.08 19.16
N GLN A 455 -8.50 -22.39 20.04
CA GLN A 455 -9.89 -22.04 19.79
C GLN A 455 -10.00 -20.95 18.72
N ALA A 456 -9.20 -19.89 18.79
CA ALA A 456 -9.17 -18.83 17.78
C ALA A 456 -8.83 -19.38 16.38
N ARG A 457 -7.87 -20.32 16.28
CA ARG A 457 -7.54 -21.03 15.04
C ARG A 457 -8.68 -21.89 14.54
N THR A 458 -9.41 -22.59 15.42
CA THR A 458 -10.63 -23.32 15.04
C THR A 458 -11.71 -22.39 14.45
N LEU A 459 -11.82 -21.15 14.94
CA LEU A 459 -12.76 -20.17 14.39
C LEU A 459 -12.31 -19.70 13.00
N VAL A 460 -11.08 -19.19 12.84
CA VAL A 460 -10.62 -18.69 11.53
C VAL A 460 -10.48 -19.79 10.47
N GLU A 461 -10.33 -21.06 10.87
CA GLU A 461 -10.40 -22.19 9.94
C GLU A 461 -11.84 -22.45 9.47
N ALA A 462 -12.83 -22.37 10.36
CA ALA A 462 -14.25 -22.45 9.99
C ALA A 462 -14.66 -21.29 9.07
N TRP A 463 -14.09 -20.10 9.26
CA TRP A 463 -14.20 -18.99 8.31
C TRP A 463 -13.61 -19.36 6.94
N ALA A 464 -12.33 -19.77 6.91
CA ALA A 464 -11.61 -20.06 5.69
C ALA A 464 -12.23 -21.22 4.87
N GLU A 465 -12.87 -22.19 5.52
CA GLU A 465 -13.56 -23.30 4.86
C GLU A 465 -14.88 -22.92 4.16
N ASN A 466 -15.51 -21.81 4.57
CA ASN A 466 -16.84 -21.42 4.10
C ASN A 466 -16.85 -20.12 3.28
N TRP A 467 -15.80 -19.29 3.38
CA TRP A 467 -15.62 -18.09 2.56
C TRP A 467 -15.14 -18.37 1.13
N LEU A 468 -14.29 -19.40 0.96
CA LEU A 468 -13.78 -19.83 -0.34
C LEU A 468 -13.83 -21.34 -0.46
N THR A 469 -14.48 -21.83 -1.51
CA THR A 469 -14.74 -23.25 -1.77
C THR A 469 -14.26 -23.65 -3.16
N THR A 470 -14.19 -24.95 -3.43
CA THR A 470 -13.92 -25.51 -4.77
C THR A 470 -14.87 -24.96 -5.85
N ASN A 471 -16.13 -24.62 -5.52
CA ASN A 471 -17.11 -24.09 -6.47
C ASN A 471 -16.73 -22.68 -6.96
N ASP A 472 -16.19 -21.84 -6.08
CA ASP A 472 -15.80 -20.47 -6.42
C ASP A 472 -14.72 -20.46 -7.52
N PHE A 473 -13.78 -21.40 -7.48
CA PHE A 473 -12.81 -21.59 -8.55
C PHE A 473 -13.44 -22.03 -9.89
N ASP A 474 -14.51 -22.85 -9.86
CA ASP A 474 -15.28 -23.18 -11.06
C ASP A 474 -16.01 -21.95 -11.63
N GLU A 475 -16.53 -21.08 -10.77
CA GLU A 475 -17.20 -19.85 -11.20
C GLU A 475 -16.22 -18.78 -11.74
N LEU A 476 -15.06 -18.60 -11.09
CA LEU A 476 -13.95 -17.78 -11.60
C LEU A 476 -13.51 -18.22 -13.01
N ALA A 477 -13.38 -19.54 -13.23
CA ALA A 477 -13.08 -20.10 -14.55
C ALA A 477 -14.23 -19.88 -15.56
N ALA A 478 -15.49 -19.92 -15.10
CA ALA A 478 -16.68 -19.70 -15.93
C ALA A 478 -16.93 -18.23 -16.29
N ILE A 479 -16.43 -17.27 -15.50
CA ILE A 479 -16.31 -15.86 -15.87
C ILE A 479 -15.28 -15.69 -17.00
N GLY A 480 -14.25 -16.53 -17.02
CA GLY A 480 -13.14 -16.48 -17.97
C GLY A 480 -11.89 -15.81 -17.42
N PHE A 481 -11.77 -15.70 -16.10
CA PHE A 481 -10.54 -15.27 -15.44
C PHE A 481 -9.42 -16.30 -15.63
N ASN A 482 -8.19 -15.80 -15.62
CA ASN A 482 -6.96 -16.60 -15.74
C ASN A 482 -5.93 -16.28 -14.66
N VAL A 483 -6.25 -15.41 -13.69
CA VAL A 483 -5.45 -15.14 -12.50
C VAL A 483 -6.33 -14.93 -11.27
N ILE A 484 -5.79 -15.22 -10.10
CA ILE A 484 -6.22 -14.69 -8.79
C ILE A 484 -5.00 -14.06 -8.10
N ARG A 485 -5.20 -12.97 -7.34
CA ARG A 485 -4.23 -12.52 -6.32
C ARG A 485 -4.70 -13.02 -4.98
N LEU A 486 -3.77 -13.60 -4.22
CA LEU A 486 -4.00 -14.34 -2.99
C LEU A 486 -3.27 -13.62 -1.84
N PRO A 487 -3.96 -12.69 -1.16
CA PRO A 487 -3.49 -12.08 0.08
C PRO A 487 -3.19 -13.13 1.15
N PHE A 488 -2.02 -13.05 1.77
CA PHE A 488 -1.69 -13.75 3.01
C PHE A 488 -1.01 -12.81 3.99
N SER A 489 -1.16 -13.09 5.29
CA SER A 489 -0.54 -12.33 6.37
C SER A 489 0.60 -13.10 7.02
N PHE A 490 1.43 -12.42 7.80
CA PHE A 490 2.34 -13.11 8.72
C PHE A 490 1.58 -14.07 9.66
N ARG A 491 0.33 -13.76 10.03
CA ARG A 491 -0.54 -14.62 10.86
C ARG A 491 -1.09 -15.83 10.11
N THR A 492 -1.06 -15.85 8.78
CA THR A 492 -1.32 -17.04 7.97
C THR A 492 -0.20 -18.07 8.19
N VAL A 493 1.06 -17.65 8.22
CA VAL A 493 2.23 -18.55 8.27
C VAL A 493 2.89 -18.70 9.65
N GLN A 494 2.66 -17.76 10.57
CA GLN A 494 3.25 -17.70 11.91
C GLN A 494 2.18 -17.55 13.01
N ASN A 495 2.60 -17.92 14.23
CA ASN A 495 1.90 -17.61 15.47
C ASN A 495 2.23 -16.18 15.94
N ALA A 496 1.51 -15.68 16.94
CA ALA A 496 1.71 -14.34 17.50
C ALA A 496 3.11 -14.12 18.10
N ASP A 497 3.83 -15.18 18.49
CA ASP A 497 5.22 -15.13 18.98
C ASP A 497 6.28 -15.19 17.86
N GLY A 498 5.86 -15.17 16.59
CA GLY A 498 6.74 -15.29 15.42
C GLY A 498 7.22 -16.72 15.13
N SER A 499 6.83 -17.72 15.94
CA SER A 499 7.09 -19.13 15.60
C SER A 499 6.30 -19.53 14.34
N TRP A 500 6.87 -20.42 13.54
CA TRP A 500 6.19 -20.91 12.34
C TRP A 500 5.07 -21.88 12.72
N ARG A 501 3.95 -21.78 12.03
CA ARG A 501 2.84 -22.73 12.15
C ARG A 501 3.21 -24.05 11.48
N ASP A 502 2.77 -25.16 12.05
CA ASP A 502 2.92 -26.50 11.45
C ASP A 502 2.10 -26.64 10.14
N ASP A 503 1.01 -25.86 10.00
CA ASP A 503 0.08 -25.83 8.87
C ASP A 503 0.22 -24.58 7.98
N ALA A 504 1.34 -23.85 8.10
CA ALA A 504 1.56 -22.52 7.52
C ALA A 504 1.14 -22.35 6.04
N PHE A 505 1.33 -23.37 5.21
CA PHE A 505 1.04 -23.34 3.78
C PHE A 505 -0.25 -24.08 3.37
N THR A 506 -0.89 -24.83 4.27
CA THR A 506 -1.95 -25.80 3.93
C THR A 506 -3.10 -25.21 3.12
N ARG A 507 -3.61 -24.03 3.52
CA ARG A 507 -4.70 -23.34 2.80
C ARG A 507 -4.23 -22.71 1.50
N MET A 508 -3.04 -22.11 1.48
CA MET A 508 -2.45 -21.53 0.28
C MET A 508 -2.21 -22.60 -0.80
N ASP A 509 -1.62 -23.74 -0.42
CA ASP A 509 -1.39 -24.90 -1.28
C ASP A 509 -2.69 -25.43 -1.91
N TRP A 510 -3.76 -25.51 -1.13
CA TRP A 510 -5.08 -25.91 -1.63
C TRP A 510 -5.62 -24.91 -2.67
N ALA A 511 -5.63 -23.60 -2.39
CA ALA A 511 -6.12 -22.60 -3.34
C ALA A 511 -5.28 -22.53 -4.63
N ILE A 512 -3.96 -22.65 -4.51
CA ILE A 512 -3.05 -22.71 -5.67
C ILE A 512 -3.33 -23.96 -6.51
N ALA A 513 -3.61 -25.11 -5.89
CA ALA A 513 -4.00 -26.34 -6.59
C ALA A 513 -5.37 -26.23 -7.29
N GLU A 514 -6.37 -25.63 -6.64
CA GLU A 514 -7.72 -25.42 -7.21
C GLU A 514 -7.70 -24.44 -8.41
N ALA A 515 -6.94 -23.35 -8.30
CA ALA A 515 -6.70 -22.42 -9.41
C ALA A 515 -5.96 -23.11 -10.57
N LYS A 516 -4.86 -23.81 -10.25
CA LYS A 516 -4.04 -24.55 -11.22
C LYS A 516 -4.84 -25.60 -11.99
N ALA A 517 -5.74 -26.33 -11.32
CA ALA A 517 -6.61 -27.32 -11.95
C ALA A 517 -7.53 -26.75 -13.05
N ARG A 518 -7.79 -25.43 -13.00
CA ARG A 518 -8.69 -24.71 -13.92
C ARG A 518 -7.97 -23.76 -14.87
N GLY A 519 -6.64 -23.78 -14.89
CA GLY A 519 -5.84 -22.92 -15.77
C GLY A 519 -5.69 -21.48 -15.28
N ILE A 520 -5.96 -21.24 -14.00
CA ILE A 520 -5.87 -19.93 -13.35
C ILE A 520 -4.51 -19.82 -12.65
N TYR A 521 -3.75 -18.78 -12.96
CA TYR A 521 -2.51 -18.45 -12.26
C TYR A 521 -2.79 -17.86 -10.87
N THR A 522 -1.80 -17.90 -9.98
CA THR A 522 -1.85 -17.23 -8.67
C THR A 522 -0.75 -16.18 -8.58
N ILE A 523 -1.10 -14.98 -8.15
CA ILE A 523 -0.18 -14.01 -7.56
C ILE A 523 -0.25 -14.25 -6.04
N VAL A 524 0.88 -14.56 -5.41
CA VAL A 524 0.94 -14.69 -3.93
C VAL A 524 1.34 -13.33 -3.37
N ASP A 525 0.46 -12.73 -2.56
CA ASP A 525 0.55 -11.34 -2.10
C ASP A 525 0.77 -11.28 -0.58
N PHE A 526 1.87 -10.66 -0.14
CA PHE A 526 2.13 -10.48 1.28
C PHE A 526 1.48 -9.20 1.83
N HIS A 527 0.26 -9.38 2.31
CA HIS A 527 -0.69 -8.30 2.57
C HIS A 527 -0.54 -7.65 3.96
N MET A 528 0.07 -8.38 4.91
CA MET A 528 0.25 -7.91 6.28
C MET A 528 1.53 -8.45 6.92
N TRP A 529 2.31 -7.56 7.54
CA TRP A 529 3.59 -7.88 8.19
C TRP A 529 3.53 -7.74 9.73
N PRO A 530 4.49 -8.34 10.48
CA PRO A 530 4.39 -8.43 11.94
C PRO A 530 4.34 -7.11 12.72
N GLY A 531 4.86 -6.02 12.17
CA GLY A 531 4.89 -4.69 12.80
C GLY A 531 3.72 -3.77 12.45
N GLN A 532 2.91 -4.13 11.44
CA GLN A 532 1.95 -3.24 10.77
C GLN A 532 0.90 -2.61 11.69
N GLU A 533 0.45 -3.31 12.74
CA GLU A 533 -0.54 -2.78 13.70
C GLU A 533 0.06 -1.71 14.63
N ALA A 534 1.34 -1.85 14.97
CA ALA A 534 2.03 -0.94 15.88
C ALA A 534 2.53 0.31 15.15
N ASP A 535 3.14 0.12 13.98
CA ASP A 535 3.56 1.18 13.08
C ASP A 535 3.48 0.69 11.62
N TYR A 536 2.65 1.36 10.82
CA TYR A 536 2.45 1.05 9.41
C TYR A 536 3.54 1.69 8.52
N SER A 537 4.10 2.84 8.87
CA SER A 537 5.10 3.50 8.01
C SER A 537 6.52 3.01 8.26
N ALA A 538 6.83 2.54 9.47
CA ALA A 538 8.17 2.14 9.86
C ALA A 538 8.87 1.21 8.84
N ILE A 539 8.18 0.23 8.25
CA ILE A 539 8.79 -0.70 7.26
C ILE A 539 9.36 0.00 6.01
N SER A 540 8.78 1.14 5.62
CA SER A 540 9.19 2.00 4.52
C SER A 540 10.32 2.98 4.88
N GLU A 541 10.66 3.11 6.16
CA GLU A 541 11.61 4.10 6.66
C GLU A 541 13.05 3.58 6.74
N ASN A 542 14.01 4.49 6.63
CA ASN A 542 15.44 4.20 6.82
C ASN A 542 15.84 4.33 8.30
N THR A 543 15.21 3.52 9.15
CA THR A 543 15.44 3.43 10.60
C THR A 543 15.84 2.00 10.99
N ASP A 544 16.42 1.83 12.19
CA ASP A 544 16.72 0.50 12.74
C ASP A 544 15.44 -0.37 12.88
N GLU A 545 14.30 0.26 13.18
CA GLU A 545 13.00 -0.40 13.21
C GLU A 545 12.56 -0.81 11.81
N GLY A 546 12.62 0.11 10.83
CA GLY A 546 12.28 -0.21 9.44
C GLY A 546 13.12 -1.33 8.85
N GLN A 547 14.43 -1.35 9.13
CA GLN A 547 15.28 -2.47 8.74
C GLN A 547 14.88 -3.76 9.45
N SER A 548 14.56 -3.70 10.74
CA SER A 548 14.10 -4.88 11.50
C SER A 548 12.79 -5.45 10.95
N GLN A 549 11.85 -4.58 10.53
CA GLN A 549 10.62 -5.01 9.88
C GLN A 549 10.90 -5.62 8.49
N ARG A 550 11.74 -4.97 7.66
CA ARG A 550 12.17 -5.52 6.34
C ARG A 550 12.86 -6.87 6.45
N ASP A 551 13.75 -7.04 7.43
CA ASP A 551 14.46 -8.30 7.68
C ASP A 551 13.48 -9.42 8.08
N ALA A 552 12.51 -9.13 8.95
CA ALA A 552 11.47 -10.08 9.35
C ALA A 552 10.59 -10.52 8.16
N VAL A 553 10.19 -9.58 7.31
CA VAL A 553 9.44 -9.85 6.07
C VAL A 553 10.31 -10.62 5.06
N GLY A 554 11.60 -10.31 4.97
CA GLY A 554 12.56 -11.02 4.13
C GLY A 554 12.74 -12.49 4.53
N GLU A 555 12.74 -12.82 5.82
CA GLU A 555 12.79 -14.21 6.30
C GLU A 555 11.49 -14.99 6.02
N ILE A 556 10.34 -14.32 6.06
CA ILE A 556 9.06 -14.90 5.59
C ILE A 556 9.16 -15.20 4.09
N TRP A 557 9.59 -14.22 3.29
CA TRP A 557 9.72 -14.38 1.84
C TRP A 557 10.70 -15.47 1.42
N LYS A 558 11.85 -15.62 2.09
CA LYS A 558 12.78 -16.73 1.82
C LYS A 558 12.12 -18.09 2.01
N LYS A 559 11.28 -18.25 3.03
CA LYS A 559 10.56 -19.51 3.28
C LYS A 559 9.39 -19.73 2.31
N VAL A 560 8.59 -18.71 2.02
CA VAL A 560 7.53 -18.76 1.00
C VAL A 560 8.11 -19.12 -0.37
N ALA A 561 9.19 -18.44 -0.78
CA ALA A 561 9.92 -18.72 -2.01
C ALA A 561 10.54 -20.13 -2.04
N THR A 562 11.03 -20.63 -0.91
CA THR A 562 11.59 -22.00 -0.82
C THR A 562 10.50 -23.06 -0.99
N HIS A 563 9.35 -22.88 -0.34
CA HIS A 563 8.23 -23.82 -0.41
C HIS A 563 7.63 -23.89 -1.83
N TYR A 564 7.52 -22.73 -2.50
CA TYR A 564 6.96 -22.62 -3.85
C TYR A 564 7.97 -22.71 -5.00
N LEU A 565 9.24 -23.04 -4.73
CA LEU A 565 10.28 -23.09 -5.77
C LEU A 565 9.94 -24.16 -6.83
N GLY A 566 9.83 -23.73 -8.09
CA GLY A 566 9.46 -24.56 -9.24
C GLY A 566 7.95 -24.65 -9.53
N GLU A 567 7.06 -24.09 -8.69
CA GLU A 567 5.62 -24.05 -9.01
C GLU A 567 5.29 -22.92 -9.99
N SER A 568 4.95 -23.30 -11.24
CA SER A 568 4.70 -22.37 -12.35
C SER A 568 3.26 -21.89 -12.47
N SER A 569 2.31 -22.42 -11.70
CA SER A 569 1.00 -21.79 -11.55
C SER A 569 1.07 -20.49 -10.77
N ILE A 570 2.10 -20.29 -9.94
CA ILE A 570 2.34 -19.01 -9.27
C ILE A 570 3.10 -18.10 -10.24
N CYS A 571 2.38 -17.17 -10.88
CA CYS A 571 2.95 -16.32 -11.92
C CYS A 571 3.85 -15.22 -11.34
N ALA A 572 3.54 -14.71 -10.15
CA ALA A 572 4.30 -13.65 -9.49
C ALA A 572 4.22 -13.75 -7.95
N PHE A 573 5.18 -13.11 -7.30
CA PHE A 573 5.12 -12.74 -5.89
C PHE A 573 4.93 -11.23 -5.78
N ASP A 574 3.87 -10.80 -5.09
CA ASP A 574 3.63 -9.41 -4.74
C ASP A 574 4.21 -9.17 -3.35
N VAL A 575 5.36 -8.49 -3.30
CA VAL A 575 6.25 -8.63 -2.13
C VAL A 575 5.77 -7.90 -0.89
N ILE A 576 4.93 -6.87 -1.05
CA ILE A 576 4.26 -6.20 0.07
C ILE A 576 3.10 -5.33 -0.45
N ASN A 577 1.92 -5.48 0.15
CA ASN A 577 0.75 -4.68 -0.16
C ASN A 577 0.81 -3.28 0.47
N GLU A 578 0.60 -2.26 -0.35
CA GLU A 578 0.34 -0.85 0.00
C GLU A 578 1.25 -0.16 1.05
N PRO A 579 2.57 -0.44 1.13
CA PRO A 579 3.41 0.21 2.13
C PRO A 579 3.48 1.74 1.85
N THR A 580 3.51 2.58 2.89
CA THR A 580 3.45 4.04 2.75
C THR A 580 4.73 4.63 2.13
N GLY A 581 4.83 4.60 0.80
CA GLY A 581 6.04 4.93 0.06
C GLY A 581 7.20 3.95 0.36
N SER A 582 8.41 4.35 -0.01
CA SER A 582 9.65 3.71 0.45
C SER A 582 10.80 4.71 0.38
N TYR A 583 11.42 5.03 1.52
CA TYR A 583 12.57 5.92 1.54
C TYR A 583 13.75 5.27 0.81
N GLY A 584 14.24 5.89 -0.27
CA GLY A 584 15.35 5.38 -1.08
C GLY A 584 15.15 3.96 -1.64
N ASP A 585 13.89 3.54 -1.83
CA ASP A 585 13.50 2.20 -2.29
C ASP A 585 14.05 1.04 -1.44
N TYR A 586 14.47 1.27 -0.18
CA TYR A 586 15.07 0.22 0.65
C TYR A 586 14.13 -0.98 0.86
N LEU A 587 12.82 -0.73 0.93
CA LEU A 587 11.81 -1.78 1.03
C LEU A 587 11.83 -2.72 -0.18
N GLN A 588 11.65 -2.18 -1.39
CA GLN A 588 11.67 -2.96 -2.62
C GLN A 588 13.03 -3.62 -2.83
N GLN A 589 14.13 -2.92 -2.54
CA GLN A 589 15.48 -3.47 -2.62
C GLN A 589 15.70 -4.70 -1.73
N ASP A 590 15.30 -4.63 -0.45
CA ASP A 590 15.54 -5.72 0.49
C ASP A 590 14.63 -6.92 0.24
N LEU A 591 13.35 -6.69 -0.10
CA LEU A 591 12.44 -7.77 -0.45
C LEU A 591 12.80 -8.42 -1.80
N TYR A 592 13.26 -7.64 -2.79
CA TYR A 592 13.81 -8.17 -4.03
C TYR A 592 15.03 -9.08 -3.75
N LYS A 593 15.99 -8.63 -2.93
CA LYS A 593 17.15 -9.43 -2.51
C LYS A 593 16.71 -10.70 -1.76
N ALA A 594 15.73 -10.61 -0.87
CA ALA A 594 15.23 -11.74 -0.10
C ALA A 594 14.65 -12.84 -1.01
N VAL A 595 13.72 -12.48 -1.91
CA VAL A 595 13.16 -13.43 -2.88
C VAL A 595 14.24 -13.98 -3.81
N ARG A 596 15.07 -13.11 -4.42
CA ARG A 596 16.12 -13.51 -5.38
C ARG A 596 17.25 -14.34 -4.77
N SER A 597 17.40 -14.37 -3.44
CA SER A 597 18.31 -15.29 -2.75
C SER A 597 17.86 -16.76 -2.80
N VAL A 598 16.60 -17.01 -3.19
CA VAL A 598 15.98 -18.34 -3.28
C VAL A 598 15.43 -18.62 -4.69
N ASP A 599 14.67 -17.68 -5.27
CA ASP A 599 14.03 -17.81 -6.58
C ASP A 599 14.54 -16.70 -7.53
N SER A 600 15.46 -17.07 -8.41
CA SER A 600 16.07 -16.16 -9.40
C SER A 600 15.11 -15.74 -10.52
N ASP A 601 14.03 -16.50 -10.75
CA ASP A 601 13.35 -16.53 -12.04
C ASP A 601 11.88 -16.10 -11.96
N ARG A 602 11.19 -16.19 -10.81
CA ARG A 602 9.77 -15.78 -10.67
C ARG A 602 9.60 -14.26 -10.85
N ILE A 603 8.45 -13.82 -11.36
CA ILE A 603 8.13 -12.38 -11.42
C ILE A 603 7.99 -11.83 -10.00
N ILE A 604 8.62 -10.69 -9.74
CA ILE A 604 8.39 -9.90 -8.52
C ILE A 604 7.52 -8.70 -8.90
N ILE A 605 6.38 -8.54 -8.25
CA ILE A 605 5.59 -7.31 -8.32
C ILE A 605 6.10 -6.36 -7.24
N HIS A 606 6.29 -5.11 -7.60
CA HIS A 606 6.53 -4.02 -6.67
C HIS A 606 5.37 -3.03 -6.74
N GLU A 607 4.72 -2.83 -5.61
CA GLU A 607 3.93 -1.65 -5.32
C GLU A 607 4.85 -0.54 -4.74
N SER A 608 4.31 0.67 -4.56
CA SER A 608 4.99 1.74 -3.81
C SER A 608 6.34 2.19 -4.38
N ILE A 609 6.42 2.25 -5.71
CA ILE A 609 7.65 2.50 -6.45
C ILE A 609 7.39 3.36 -7.70
N SER A 610 8.33 4.27 -8.00
CA SER A 610 8.35 5.02 -9.26
C SER A 610 9.71 5.00 -9.97
N THR A 611 10.76 4.52 -9.30
CA THR A 611 12.13 4.44 -9.81
C THR A 611 12.28 3.46 -10.98
N ASP A 612 13.07 3.81 -12.00
CA ASP A 612 13.43 2.91 -13.09
C ASP A 612 14.18 1.66 -12.51
N PRO A 613 13.69 0.43 -12.75
CA PRO A 613 14.29 -0.79 -12.18
C PRO A 613 15.73 -1.06 -12.63
N SER A 614 16.18 -0.46 -13.74
CA SER A 614 17.57 -0.53 -14.17
C SER A 614 18.53 0.18 -13.21
N THR A 615 18.04 1.11 -12.38
CA THR A 615 18.79 1.78 -11.28
C THR A 615 19.40 0.76 -10.31
N TYR A 616 18.64 -0.29 -9.98
CA TYR A 616 19.07 -1.36 -9.08
C TYR A 616 19.45 -2.66 -9.82
N GLY A 617 19.41 -2.65 -11.15
CA GLY A 617 19.63 -3.84 -11.98
C GLY A 617 18.58 -4.93 -11.79
N TRP A 618 17.35 -4.56 -11.42
CA TRP A 618 16.27 -5.54 -11.23
C TRP A 618 15.83 -6.16 -12.56
N THR A 619 15.52 -7.45 -12.51
CA THR A 619 15.09 -8.24 -13.67
C THR A 619 13.86 -9.05 -13.34
N ASN A 620 13.00 -9.22 -14.34
CA ASN A 620 11.71 -9.91 -14.23
C ASN A 620 10.81 -9.31 -13.13
N VAL A 621 10.59 -7.99 -13.23
CA VAL A 621 9.71 -7.22 -12.33
C VAL A 621 8.53 -6.60 -13.06
N ILE A 622 7.40 -6.46 -12.35
CA ILE A 622 6.19 -5.73 -12.75
C ILE A 622 5.96 -4.64 -11.71
N TYR A 623 5.49 -3.46 -12.11
CA TYR A 623 4.99 -2.47 -11.16
C TYR A 623 3.46 -2.48 -11.13
N SER A 624 2.91 -2.42 -9.92
CA SER A 624 1.47 -2.49 -9.64
C SER A 624 0.94 -1.18 -9.08
N LEU A 625 -0.28 -0.83 -9.49
CA LEU A 625 -1.06 0.29 -8.97
C LEU A 625 -2.41 -0.21 -8.45
N HIS A 626 -2.85 0.35 -7.32
CA HIS A 626 -4.21 0.21 -6.79
C HIS A 626 -4.98 1.52 -7.02
N GLU A 627 -6.26 1.43 -7.38
CA GLU A 627 -7.05 2.57 -7.85
C GLU A 627 -8.47 2.59 -7.25
N TYR A 628 -8.67 3.53 -6.32
CA TYR A 628 -9.91 3.70 -5.57
C TYR A 628 -10.49 5.13 -5.64
N ASP A 629 -9.86 6.05 -6.38
CA ASP A 629 -10.36 7.42 -6.56
C ASP A 629 -11.52 7.47 -7.57
N MET A 630 -11.54 6.54 -8.53
CA MET A 630 -12.63 6.39 -9.51
C MET A 630 -13.91 5.70 -8.98
N MET A 631 -14.03 5.46 -7.67
CA MET A 631 -15.23 4.89 -7.08
C MET A 631 -16.49 5.78 -7.21
N GLY A 632 -16.37 7.05 -7.62
CA GLY A 632 -17.53 7.93 -7.83
C GLY A 632 -18.42 7.50 -9.01
N SER A 633 -19.63 8.05 -9.09
CA SER A 633 -20.54 7.83 -10.24
C SER A 633 -20.39 8.86 -11.37
N ASP A 634 -19.55 9.89 -11.20
CA ASP A 634 -19.29 10.88 -12.27
C ASP A 634 -18.22 10.37 -13.23
N LEU A 635 -18.68 9.78 -14.33
CA LEU A 635 -17.82 9.30 -15.42
C LEU A 635 -16.89 10.38 -15.99
N SER A 636 -17.26 11.66 -15.96
CA SER A 636 -16.42 12.74 -16.49
C SER A 636 -15.27 13.05 -15.55
N SER A 637 -15.54 13.10 -14.25
CA SER A 637 -14.50 13.23 -13.21
C SER A 637 -13.57 12.01 -13.23
N ASN A 638 -14.13 10.79 -13.23
CA ASN A 638 -13.35 9.57 -13.23
C ASN A 638 -12.47 9.42 -14.48
N LYS A 639 -12.92 9.89 -15.65
CA LYS A 639 -12.08 9.95 -16.86
C LYS A 639 -10.90 10.91 -16.73
N ALA A 640 -11.03 11.99 -15.95
CA ALA A 640 -9.92 12.87 -15.63
C ALA A 640 -8.97 12.20 -14.60
N THR A 641 -9.51 11.52 -13.59
CA THR A 641 -8.72 10.70 -12.64
C THR A 641 -7.91 9.63 -13.38
N TRP A 642 -8.52 8.86 -14.28
CA TRP A 642 -7.81 7.89 -15.14
C TRP A 642 -6.66 8.54 -15.92
N ALA A 643 -6.91 9.70 -16.55
CA ALA A 643 -5.93 10.36 -17.40
C ALA A 643 -4.73 10.91 -16.62
N ASN A 644 -4.95 11.37 -15.38
CA ASN A 644 -3.93 12.00 -14.55
C ASN A 644 -3.22 11.00 -13.60
N GLY A 645 -3.89 9.92 -13.21
CA GLY A 645 -3.37 8.83 -12.38
C GLY A 645 -3.00 7.62 -13.23
N VAL A 646 -3.93 6.67 -13.40
CA VAL A 646 -3.68 5.35 -14.03
C VAL A 646 -2.93 5.43 -15.37
N GLN A 647 -3.34 6.30 -16.29
CA GLN A 647 -2.67 6.43 -17.58
C GLN A 647 -1.27 7.05 -17.47
N ALA A 648 -1.05 7.97 -16.53
CA ALA A 648 0.27 8.55 -16.29
C ALA A 648 1.27 7.50 -15.76
N TYR A 649 0.82 6.61 -14.85
CA TYR A 649 1.61 5.47 -14.41
C TYR A 649 1.87 4.44 -15.52
N ILE A 650 0.87 4.12 -16.35
CA ILE A 650 1.04 3.26 -17.53
C ILE A 650 2.13 3.83 -18.45
N ASP A 651 2.02 5.11 -18.80
CA ASP A 651 2.94 5.78 -19.73
C ASP A 651 4.36 5.88 -19.14
N LEU A 652 4.49 6.14 -17.83
CA LEU A 652 5.76 6.21 -17.11
C LEU A 652 6.48 4.85 -17.08
N TRP A 653 5.81 3.81 -16.59
CA TRP A 653 6.43 2.49 -16.41
C TRP A 653 6.66 1.77 -17.74
N HIS A 654 5.81 1.99 -18.75
CA HIS A 654 6.12 1.60 -20.12
C HIS A 654 7.34 2.36 -20.69
N GLY A 655 7.59 3.60 -20.23
CA GLY A 655 8.82 4.35 -20.52
C GLY A 655 10.09 3.66 -20.01
N TYR A 656 10.02 3.00 -18.84
CA TYR A 656 11.07 2.13 -18.30
C TYR A 656 11.11 0.72 -18.93
N ASN A 657 10.24 0.46 -19.93
CA ASN A 657 10.15 -0.81 -20.64
C ASN A 657 9.85 -2.00 -19.69
N ILE A 658 8.97 -1.80 -18.69
CA ILE A 658 8.41 -2.86 -17.83
C ILE A 658 6.88 -2.95 -17.97
N PRO A 659 6.24 -4.07 -17.59
CA PRO A 659 4.79 -4.19 -17.61
C PRO A 659 4.14 -3.43 -16.44
N PHE A 660 3.01 -2.78 -16.72
CA PHE A 660 2.08 -2.23 -15.73
C PHE A 660 0.97 -3.25 -15.40
N MET A 661 0.54 -3.28 -14.14
CA MET A 661 -0.67 -4.00 -13.69
C MET A 661 -1.54 -3.11 -12.81
N LEU A 662 -2.87 -3.17 -13.00
CA LEU A 662 -3.85 -2.63 -12.04
C LEU A 662 -4.31 -3.78 -11.13
N ALA A 663 -3.59 -4.06 -10.05
CA ALA A 663 -3.84 -5.26 -9.24
C ALA A 663 -5.02 -5.12 -8.27
N GLU A 664 -5.44 -3.89 -7.96
CA GLU A 664 -6.68 -3.62 -7.26
C GLU A 664 -7.40 -2.40 -7.82
N PHE A 665 -8.72 -2.48 -7.89
CA PHE A 665 -9.59 -1.34 -8.14
C PHE A 665 -11.03 -1.67 -7.77
N MET A 666 -11.84 -0.64 -7.52
CA MET A 666 -13.29 -0.75 -7.42
C MET A 666 -14.00 0.34 -8.24
N ALA A 667 -14.95 -0.08 -9.07
CA ALA A 667 -15.85 0.79 -9.83
C ALA A 667 -17.11 0.00 -10.24
N ASP A 668 -18.16 0.70 -10.66
CA ASP A 668 -19.35 0.11 -11.28
C ASP A 668 -19.89 0.95 -12.45
N GLY A 669 -20.89 0.42 -13.16
CA GLY A 669 -21.62 1.15 -14.20
C GLY A 669 -20.73 1.63 -15.34
N GLU A 670 -20.97 2.85 -15.83
CA GLU A 670 -20.23 3.41 -16.97
C GLU A 670 -18.73 3.63 -16.65
N THR A 671 -18.37 3.83 -15.37
CA THR A 671 -16.96 3.95 -14.95
C THR A 671 -16.25 2.63 -15.10
N LEU A 672 -16.84 1.54 -14.60
CA LEU A 672 -16.26 0.20 -14.72
C LEU A 672 -16.13 -0.21 -16.20
N ASP A 673 -17.15 0.02 -17.02
CA ASP A 673 -17.07 -0.20 -18.47
C ASP A 673 -15.92 0.60 -19.09
N PHE A 674 -15.74 1.87 -18.70
CA PHE A 674 -14.64 2.69 -19.19
C PHE A 674 -13.26 2.16 -18.77
N MET A 675 -13.06 1.81 -17.50
CA MET A 675 -11.80 1.25 -17.00
C MET A 675 -11.45 -0.07 -17.69
N LEU A 676 -12.39 -1.02 -17.71
CA LEU A 676 -12.21 -2.34 -18.32
C LEU A 676 -11.89 -2.24 -19.82
N ASN A 677 -12.59 -1.37 -20.56
CA ASN A 677 -12.29 -1.14 -21.98
C ASN A 677 -10.94 -0.43 -22.20
N SER A 678 -10.56 0.50 -21.33
CA SER A 678 -9.28 1.22 -21.42
C SER A 678 -8.09 0.29 -21.17
N MET A 679 -8.20 -0.63 -20.20
CA MET A 679 -7.19 -1.67 -19.96
C MET A 679 -7.18 -2.74 -21.05
N ASN A 680 -8.35 -3.22 -21.48
CA ASN A 680 -8.46 -4.25 -22.52
C ASN A 680 -7.93 -3.80 -23.89
N SER A 681 -8.18 -2.55 -24.28
CA SER A 681 -7.68 -1.99 -25.54
C SER A 681 -6.16 -1.77 -25.57
N GLN A 682 -5.54 -1.61 -24.40
CA GLN A 682 -4.09 -1.44 -24.22
C GLN A 682 -3.35 -2.76 -23.89
N GLY A 683 -4.08 -3.84 -23.58
CA GLY A 683 -3.50 -5.12 -23.16
C GLY A 683 -3.01 -5.17 -21.70
N ILE A 684 -3.32 -4.14 -20.91
CA ILE A 684 -2.92 -4.00 -19.50
C ILE A 684 -3.55 -5.10 -18.64
N SER A 685 -2.75 -5.78 -17.82
CA SER A 685 -3.24 -6.79 -16.85
C SER A 685 -4.02 -6.15 -15.70
N TRP A 686 -5.09 -6.80 -15.23
CA TRP A 686 -5.92 -6.25 -14.14
C TRP A 686 -6.57 -7.30 -13.25
N LEU A 687 -6.78 -6.94 -11.99
CA LEU A 687 -7.58 -7.68 -11.01
C LEU A 687 -8.46 -6.69 -10.22
N THR A 688 -9.73 -7.01 -10.02
CA THR A 688 -10.64 -6.19 -9.20
C THR A 688 -10.48 -6.52 -7.71
N TRP A 689 -10.72 -5.55 -6.83
CA TRP A 689 -11.01 -5.83 -5.42
C TRP A 689 -12.53 -5.87 -5.22
N ALA A 690 -13.15 -6.97 -4.83
CA ALA A 690 -12.62 -8.32 -4.54
C ALA A 690 -13.55 -9.45 -5.04
N HIS A 691 -13.19 -10.69 -4.72
CA HIS A 691 -14.01 -11.89 -4.93
C HIS A 691 -15.38 -11.76 -4.26
N SER A 692 -15.42 -11.85 -2.93
CA SER A 692 -16.62 -11.84 -2.11
C SER A 692 -16.58 -10.73 -1.06
N THR A 693 -17.75 -10.26 -0.64
CA THR A 693 -17.93 -9.44 0.58
C THR A 693 -19.19 -9.83 1.34
N VAL A 694 -19.38 -9.31 2.55
CA VAL A 694 -20.66 -9.37 3.26
C VAL A 694 -21.41 -8.05 3.04
N ASN A 695 -22.46 -8.07 2.22
CA ASN A 695 -23.37 -6.93 2.03
C ASN A 695 -22.73 -5.60 1.52
N MET A 696 -21.52 -5.60 0.95
CA MET A 696 -20.86 -4.36 0.46
C MET A 696 -21.17 -4.00 -1.01
N GLY A 697 -22.25 -4.53 -1.58
CA GLY A 697 -22.72 -4.13 -2.91
C GLY A 697 -21.72 -4.44 -4.01
N ARG A 698 -21.17 -3.41 -4.66
CA ARG A 698 -20.21 -3.52 -5.79
C ARG A 698 -18.76 -3.82 -5.39
N TRP A 699 -18.44 -3.85 -4.09
CA TRP A 699 -17.10 -4.19 -3.60
C TRP A 699 -16.73 -5.67 -3.79
N GLY A 700 -17.71 -6.54 -4.03
CA GLY A 700 -17.48 -7.94 -4.42
C GLY A 700 -18.05 -8.23 -5.79
N ILE A 701 -17.50 -9.23 -6.49
CA ILE A 701 -18.19 -9.87 -7.63
C ILE A 701 -19.37 -10.70 -7.11
N TRP A 702 -19.21 -11.28 -5.92
CA TRP A 702 -20.24 -11.93 -5.11
C TRP A 702 -20.43 -11.20 -3.79
N ASN A 703 -21.63 -11.26 -3.22
CA ASN A 703 -21.89 -10.90 -1.83
C ASN A 703 -22.55 -12.06 -1.11
N HIS A 704 -22.13 -12.34 0.13
CA HIS A 704 -22.92 -13.13 1.06
C HIS A 704 -24.19 -12.36 1.46
N GLU A 705 -25.30 -13.07 1.73
CA GLU A 705 -26.41 -12.47 2.45
C GLU A 705 -25.93 -11.90 3.80
N ALA A 706 -26.53 -10.79 4.25
CA ALA A 706 -26.02 -10.04 5.39
C ALA A 706 -26.00 -10.86 6.69
N PHE A 707 -24.81 -10.99 7.28
CA PHE A 707 -24.60 -11.46 8.65
C PHE A 707 -23.66 -10.49 9.38
N ASN A 708 -23.58 -10.61 10.71
CA ASN A 708 -22.59 -9.90 11.51
C ASN A 708 -22.09 -10.82 12.63
N VAL A 709 -20.80 -10.72 12.95
CA VAL A 709 -20.17 -11.38 14.10
C VAL A 709 -19.39 -10.33 14.89
N ASP A 710 -19.70 -10.16 16.17
CA ASP A 710 -18.90 -9.32 17.06
C ASP A 710 -17.77 -10.15 17.70
N VAL A 711 -16.59 -10.15 17.10
CA VAL A 711 -15.44 -10.93 17.60
C VAL A 711 -14.97 -10.48 18.98
N SER A 712 -15.36 -9.29 19.43
CA SER A 712 -15.04 -8.75 20.76
C SER A 712 -16.04 -9.19 21.85
N SER A 713 -17.31 -9.50 21.50
CA SER A 713 -18.37 -9.78 22.48
C SER A 713 -19.12 -11.11 22.29
N ASP A 714 -19.29 -11.62 21.07
CA ASP A 714 -20.03 -12.86 20.80
C ASP A 714 -19.38 -14.09 21.44
N SER A 715 -20.18 -15.10 21.76
CA SER A 715 -19.66 -16.35 22.32
C SER A 715 -18.90 -17.18 21.28
N TYR A 716 -17.95 -18.01 21.72
CA TYR A 716 -17.25 -18.96 20.83
C TYR A 716 -18.23 -19.77 19.96
N ASP A 717 -19.29 -20.31 20.58
CA ASP A 717 -20.32 -21.07 19.87
C ASP A 717 -21.10 -20.18 18.87
N THR A 718 -21.35 -18.91 19.18
CA THR A 718 -21.99 -17.98 18.25
C THR A 718 -21.11 -17.78 17.00
N ILE A 719 -19.84 -17.43 17.20
CA ILE A 719 -18.88 -17.17 16.12
C ILE A 719 -18.73 -18.43 15.27
N TYR A 720 -18.46 -19.58 15.90
CA TYR A 720 -18.28 -20.86 15.23
C TYR A 720 -19.50 -21.26 14.41
N ASN A 721 -20.72 -21.15 14.97
CA ASN A 721 -21.94 -21.52 14.24
C ASN A 721 -22.22 -20.57 13.08
N THR A 722 -21.98 -19.25 13.21
CA THR A 722 -22.19 -18.30 12.12
C THR A 722 -21.19 -18.53 10.97
N TRP A 723 -19.90 -18.71 11.28
CA TRP A 723 -18.87 -18.93 10.26
C TRP A 723 -18.95 -20.33 9.62
N THR A 724 -19.36 -21.36 10.37
CA THR A 724 -19.61 -22.72 9.82
C THR A 724 -20.87 -22.80 8.97
N ASN A 725 -21.85 -21.91 9.20
CA ASN A 725 -23.11 -21.86 8.44
C ASN A 725 -23.22 -20.51 7.71
N MET A 726 -22.13 -20.09 7.06
CA MET A 726 -22.04 -18.82 6.37
C MET A 726 -23.16 -18.71 5.31
N PRO A 727 -23.89 -17.58 5.21
CA PRO A 727 -24.95 -17.42 4.23
C PRO A 727 -24.44 -17.53 2.79
N SER A 728 -25.31 -18.03 1.90
CA SER A 728 -24.99 -18.20 0.48
C SER A 728 -24.65 -16.87 -0.21
N THR A 729 -23.80 -16.94 -1.23
CA THR A 729 -23.45 -15.81 -2.07
C THR A 729 -24.49 -15.54 -3.16
N PHE A 730 -24.53 -14.29 -3.65
CA PHE A 730 -25.26 -13.87 -4.84
C PHE A 730 -24.41 -12.91 -5.69
N HIS A 731 -24.60 -12.92 -7.01
CA HIS A 731 -23.90 -12.03 -7.93
C HIS A 731 -24.27 -10.56 -7.69
N THR A 732 -23.29 -9.68 -7.77
CA THR A 732 -23.48 -8.23 -7.61
C THR A 732 -23.71 -7.55 -8.96
N SER A 733 -23.94 -6.24 -8.96
CA SER A 733 -24.17 -5.45 -10.18
C SER A 733 -23.01 -5.49 -11.18
N ILE A 734 -21.78 -5.76 -10.72
CA ILE A 734 -20.57 -5.76 -11.55
C ILE A 734 -20.27 -7.11 -12.22
N TYR A 735 -20.94 -8.20 -11.81
CA TYR A 735 -20.65 -9.56 -12.30
C TYR A 735 -20.67 -9.66 -13.83
N ASP A 736 -21.73 -9.17 -14.49
CA ASP A 736 -21.87 -9.26 -15.95
C ASP A 736 -20.86 -8.36 -16.69
N GLN A 737 -20.47 -7.22 -16.10
CA GLN A 737 -19.43 -6.33 -16.66
C GLN A 737 -18.05 -7.00 -16.60
N MET A 738 -17.68 -7.57 -15.45
CA MET A 738 -16.44 -8.32 -15.26
C MET A 738 -16.36 -9.52 -16.22
N LYS A 739 -17.47 -10.27 -16.34
CA LYS A 739 -17.59 -11.39 -17.28
C LYS A 739 -17.45 -10.97 -18.73
N ALA A 740 -18.12 -9.90 -19.14
CA ALA A 740 -17.96 -9.36 -20.49
C ALA A 740 -16.50 -8.96 -20.77
N ALA A 741 -15.83 -8.28 -19.84
CA ALA A 741 -14.45 -7.83 -20.00
C ALA A 741 -13.40 -8.94 -19.90
N ALA A 742 -13.68 -10.03 -19.19
CA ALA A 742 -12.82 -11.22 -19.14
C ALA A 742 -12.91 -12.06 -20.43
N THR A 743 -14.03 -12.02 -21.17
CA THR A 743 -14.17 -12.77 -22.44
C THR A 743 -13.17 -12.31 -23.51
N GLY A 744 -12.09 -13.08 -23.64
CA GLY A 744 -10.94 -12.75 -24.49
C GLY A 744 -9.59 -13.10 -23.85
N SER A 745 -9.55 -13.31 -22.53
CA SER A 745 -8.34 -13.63 -21.74
C SER A 745 -7.67 -14.99 -22.07
N THR A 746 -8.15 -15.71 -23.08
CA THR A 746 -7.61 -17.01 -23.52
C THR A 746 -6.29 -16.89 -24.31
N ASN A 747 -5.45 -15.90 -23.98
CA ASN A 747 -4.08 -15.75 -24.50
C ASN A 747 -3.10 -16.73 -23.85
N VAL A 748 -3.53 -17.53 -22.87
CA VAL A 748 -2.88 -18.80 -22.54
C VAL A 748 -2.78 -19.62 -23.83
N SER A 749 -1.56 -19.80 -24.33
CA SER A 749 -1.29 -20.22 -25.70
C SER A 749 -1.91 -21.60 -25.99
N ARG A 750 -3.08 -21.61 -26.63
CA ARG A 750 -3.64 -22.84 -27.21
C ARG A 750 -2.75 -23.26 -28.37
N LYS A 751 -1.68 -23.99 -28.06
CA LYS A 751 -0.97 -24.85 -29.00
C LYS A 751 -2.01 -25.79 -29.60
N ARG A 752 -2.58 -25.36 -30.72
CA ARG A 752 -3.44 -26.16 -31.57
C ARG A 752 -2.59 -27.37 -31.92
N ASP A 753 -2.96 -28.55 -31.41
CA ASP A 753 -2.26 -29.80 -31.73
C ASP A 753 -2.13 -29.91 -33.24
N LEU A 754 -0.93 -29.60 -33.74
CA LEU A 754 -0.52 -29.94 -35.08
C LEU A 754 -0.27 -31.44 -35.05
N ALA A 755 -1.38 -32.19 -35.09
CA ALA A 755 -1.43 -33.63 -35.13
C ALA A 755 -0.29 -34.10 -36.06
N PRO A 756 0.62 -34.96 -35.56
CA PRO A 756 1.94 -35.14 -36.14
C PRO A 756 1.79 -35.45 -37.63
N ALA A 757 2.26 -34.51 -38.46
CA ALA A 757 1.89 -34.44 -39.87
C ALA A 757 2.08 -35.81 -40.52
N ALA A 758 0.95 -36.49 -40.77
CA ALA A 758 0.96 -37.85 -41.28
C ALA A 758 1.76 -37.83 -42.58
N ARG A 759 2.92 -38.51 -42.60
CA ARG A 759 3.82 -38.62 -43.75
C ARG A 759 3.12 -39.36 -44.89
N THR A 760 2.19 -38.64 -45.53
CA THR A 760 1.56 -39.03 -46.76
C THR A 760 2.58 -38.82 -47.85
N THR A 761 3.31 -39.89 -48.16
CA THR A 761 4.16 -39.99 -49.34
C THR A 761 3.31 -39.90 -50.60
N LYS A 762 2.86 -38.69 -50.96
CA LYS A 762 2.24 -38.40 -52.24
C LYS A 762 3.31 -38.54 -53.31
N ARG A 763 3.30 -39.70 -53.99
CA ARG A 763 4.01 -39.91 -55.26
C ARG A 763 3.59 -38.79 -56.23
N LEU A 764 4.52 -37.89 -56.53
CA LEU A 764 4.36 -36.93 -57.62
C LEU A 764 4.35 -37.67 -58.97
N HIS A 765 3.17 -37.85 -59.55
CA HIS A 765 3.02 -38.14 -60.98
C HIS A 765 2.97 -36.81 -61.75
N GLY A 766 4.14 -36.25 -62.01
CA GLY A 766 4.29 -35.09 -62.91
C GLY A 766 4.53 -35.54 -64.35
N SER A 767 3.47 -35.75 -65.12
CA SER A 767 3.60 -35.92 -66.57
C SER A 767 3.66 -34.55 -67.25
N HIS A 768 4.84 -34.14 -67.71
CA HIS A 768 5.01 -33.02 -68.64
C HIS A 768 5.83 -33.49 -69.85
N GLY A 769 5.27 -33.30 -71.05
CA GLY A 769 5.97 -33.57 -72.30
C GLY A 769 6.80 -32.36 -72.71
N GLY A 770 8.09 -32.55 -72.99
CA GLY A 770 8.98 -31.50 -73.47
C GLY A 770 10.32 -32.04 -73.94
N ARG A 771 10.67 -31.80 -75.21
CA ARG A 771 11.92 -32.22 -75.84
C ARG A 771 13.15 -31.62 -75.14
N SER A 772 14.21 -32.41 -74.95
CA SER A 772 15.48 -32.23 -75.69
C SER A 772 16.46 -33.38 -75.46
N ARG A 773 17.36 -33.63 -76.42
CA ARG A 773 18.48 -34.58 -76.32
C ARG A 773 19.76 -33.82 -75.95
N ARG A 774 20.57 -34.36 -75.03
CA ARG A 774 22.03 -34.56 -75.18
C ARG A 774 22.67 -35.23 -73.95
N ASN A 775 23.65 -36.07 -74.24
CA ASN A 775 24.88 -36.46 -73.51
C ASN A 775 24.96 -36.04 -72.02
N GLY A 776 25.29 -36.90 -71.04
CA GLY A 776 25.95 -38.20 -71.12
C GLY A 776 27.46 -38.10 -70.82
N VAL A 777 27.82 -38.04 -69.53
CA VAL A 777 29.14 -38.39 -68.95
C VAL A 777 28.87 -38.91 -67.53
N ALA A 778 29.63 -39.90 -67.08
CA ALA A 778 29.60 -40.40 -65.70
C ALA A 778 30.95 -40.21 -65.02
N HIS A 779 30.97 -39.66 -63.81
CA HIS A 779 31.95 -39.85 -62.74
C HIS A 779 31.23 -39.47 -61.43
N ALA A 780 31.12 -40.26 -60.36
CA ALA A 780 32.06 -41.13 -59.65
C ALA A 780 32.91 -40.39 -58.59
N VAL A 781 32.47 -40.53 -57.33
CA VAL A 781 33.29 -40.84 -56.13
C VAL A 781 34.02 -39.69 -55.39
N ARG A 782 33.82 -39.70 -54.05
CA ARG A 782 34.50 -38.97 -52.95
C ARG A 782 34.31 -37.43 -52.93
N GLY A 783 34.23 -36.76 -51.77
CA GLY A 783 34.22 -37.23 -50.38
C GLY A 783 35.35 -36.64 -49.52
N ALA A 784 34.98 -36.18 -48.32
CA ALA A 784 35.79 -35.67 -47.19
C ALA A 784 36.25 -34.20 -47.23
N ALA A 785 36.08 -33.56 -46.05
CA ALA A 785 36.62 -32.27 -45.56
C ALA A 785 36.33 -30.99 -46.38
N GLY A 786 36.11 -29.81 -45.77
CA GLY A 786 36.07 -29.47 -44.34
C GLY A 786 36.76 -28.12 -44.08
N VAL A 787 36.26 -27.37 -43.09
CA VAL A 787 36.86 -26.17 -42.46
C VAL A 787 36.73 -24.83 -43.21
N SER A 788 35.96 -23.93 -42.59
CA SER A 788 35.93 -22.44 -42.60
C SER A 788 36.37 -21.63 -43.83
N ILE A 789 35.51 -20.71 -44.28
CA ILE A 789 35.43 -19.37 -43.65
C ILE A 789 33.96 -19.13 -43.28
#